data_AF-N1WYX2-F1
#
_entry.id   AF-N1WYX2-F1
#
_cell.length_a   1.000
_cell.length_b   1.000
_cell.length_c   1.000
_cell.angle_alpha   90.00
_cell.angle_beta   90.00
_cell.angle_gamma   90.00
#
_symmetry.space_group_name_H-M   'P 1'
#
loop_
_entity.id
_entity.type
_entity.pdbx_description
1 polymer ?
#
loop_
_entity_poly.entity_id
_entity_poly.type
_entity_poly.pdbx_seq_one_letter_code
_entity_poly.pdbx_strand_id
1 'polypeptide(L)'
;MELIQNNPYRIAGILSNFTERELQKQKAKTRAYSKVGKETKSEYDFQILDNITRTEESINKAFSHIQQNQDKVNFALFWFLNANPFDNAAIAYLKKGNEDKAVEIWEKVTLNKEVNSKNFSAFNNLGTYKLLSQDHIKQGIEAKIKLIESDYFENFVHSVADKTFTIDNEKQIEILVDELLMQFKNQYSSSETLQLFSNCNGSTQKYLSKKFTEEPIHEIESKIEINKKKRKGNRSGAYEFGSRLFTNTKENLSLLKSILGTNDLKYKAVADQLANEILQCGIDYFNESKKNNSIVNYLESAKKLIKLADSIKVGKLTEERIQDSLTSIEELEDSEIKQLIQLFHSIKNAFRTNGDLILLNVNKLISEDIDLKAGKKGLNIKAINENIENCIDWEKANNLVIDALDEKKIFNLKYNTKKKLKDELIGLIKWYERCSQVKSDISDIIEKYNNLKPKIPFQILSSEIINIYNNPFYYKYLDDIKIVLKLEVFESSIIDFNVNKKTKFDLLNKLLEDADLPKINIYDSHSSYDLSPAPVDNVKVYNRAKNNLKYKLKIPGTEIKYYHKESIKLNEGLTEVVLPCYKCNKINENMFEVIEAPSAKIRRELLVAEDDLELINQADFFATEIESAEKGMNVIKIFKFFRPKAEKIAQIKSQQNKIEQLIEKSKKEKKKNSRGKDL
;
A
#
# COMPACT_ATOMS: atom_id res chain seq x y z
N MET A 1 -8.89 -41.86 -14.10
CA MET A 1 -8.20 -42.58 -13.01
C MET A 1 -7.73 -43.92 -13.55
N GLU A 2 -6.50 -43.99 -14.05
CA GLU A 2 -5.96 -45.15 -14.78
C GLU A 2 -5.86 -46.41 -13.91
N LEU A 3 -5.57 -46.26 -12.61
CA LEU A 3 -5.47 -47.37 -11.64
C LEU A 3 -6.79 -48.15 -11.49
N ILE A 4 -7.92 -47.54 -11.87
CA ILE A 4 -9.24 -48.18 -11.88
C ILE A 4 -9.65 -48.57 -13.32
N GLN A 5 -9.44 -47.69 -14.30
CA GLN A 5 -9.82 -47.97 -15.70
C GLN A 5 -9.01 -49.14 -16.29
N ASN A 6 -7.70 -49.20 -16.02
CA ASN A 6 -6.79 -50.24 -16.51
C ASN A 6 -6.33 -51.20 -15.38
N ASN A 7 -7.18 -51.38 -14.37
CA ASN A 7 -6.89 -52.25 -13.24
C ASN A 7 -6.71 -53.73 -13.67
N PRO A 8 -5.68 -54.46 -13.18
CA PRO A 8 -5.47 -55.86 -13.50
C PRO A 8 -6.67 -56.77 -13.24
N TYR A 9 -7.43 -56.55 -12.16
CA TYR A 9 -8.64 -57.31 -11.86
C TYR A 9 -9.75 -57.05 -12.87
N ARG A 10 -9.89 -55.80 -13.33
CA ARG A 10 -10.81 -55.42 -14.40
C ARG A 10 -10.43 -56.06 -15.74
N ILE A 11 -9.15 -55.97 -16.12
CA ILE A 11 -8.64 -56.58 -17.38
C ILE A 11 -8.87 -58.09 -17.35
N ALA A 12 -8.53 -58.76 -16.24
CA ALA A 12 -8.82 -60.17 -16.03
C ALA A 12 -10.33 -60.47 -16.06
N GLY A 13 -11.17 -59.55 -15.58
CA GLY A 13 -12.63 -59.67 -15.54
C GLY A 13 -13.12 -60.42 -14.31
N ILE A 14 -12.57 -60.10 -13.14
CA ILE A 14 -12.88 -60.69 -11.82
C ILE A 14 -12.94 -59.59 -10.75
N LEU A 15 -13.41 -59.94 -9.54
CA LEU A 15 -13.30 -59.10 -8.35
C LEU A 15 -11.93 -59.32 -7.66
N SER A 16 -11.52 -58.41 -6.76
CA SER A 16 -10.20 -58.51 -6.14
C SER A 16 -10.06 -59.61 -5.09
N ASN A 17 -11.16 -60.06 -4.48
CA ASN A 17 -11.22 -61.20 -3.55
C ASN A 17 -11.61 -62.53 -4.23
N PHE A 18 -11.13 -62.75 -5.45
CA PHE A 18 -11.43 -63.93 -6.27
C PHE A 18 -10.94 -65.24 -5.63
N THR A 19 -11.61 -66.35 -5.93
CA THR A 19 -11.12 -67.70 -5.63
C THR A 19 -10.21 -68.24 -6.73
N GLU A 20 -9.24 -69.10 -6.40
CA GLU A 20 -8.36 -69.73 -7.40
C GLU A 20 -9.16 -70.45 -8.51
N ARG A 21 -10.33 -71.02 -8.18
CA ARG A 21 -11.26 -71.61 -9.15
C ARG A 21 -11.77 -70.60 -10.16
N GLU A 22 -12.10 -69.38 -9.73
CA GLU A 22 -12.52 -68.30 -10.63
C GLU A 22 -11.36 -67.77 -11.47
N LEU A 23 -10.17 -67.64 -10.89
CA LEU A 23 -8.96 -67.27 -11.63
C LEU A 23 -8.67 -68.26 -12.77
N GLN A 24 -8.66 -69.56 -12.48
CA GLN A 24 -8.40 -70.59 -13.49
C GLN A 24 -9.53 -70.70 -14.52
N LYS A 25 -10.80 -70.60 -14.11
CA LYS A 25 -11.94 -70.51 -15.03
C LYS A 25 -11.80 -69.34 -16.00
N GLN A 26 -11.40 -68.17 -15.50
CA GLN A 26 -11.27 -66.97 -16.31
C GLN A 26 -10.02 -67.04 -17.21
N LYS A 27 -8.87 -67.51 -16.73
CA LYS A 27 -7.69 -67.82 -17.56
C LYS A 27 -8.04 -68.76 -18.72
N ALA A 28 -8.82 -69.81 -18.45
CA ALA A 28 -9.28 -70.75 -19.47
C ALA A 28 -10.24 -70.10 -20.49
N LYS A 29 -11.24 -69.35 -20.01
CA LYS A 29 -12.19 -68.59 -20.86
C LYS A 29 -11.43 -67.64 -21.79
N THR A 30 -10.54 -66.81 -21.25
CA THR A 30 -9.85 -65.78 -22.03
C THR A 30 -8.87 -66.37 -23.03
N ARG A 31 -8.14 -67.45 -22.69
CA ARG A 31 -7.33 -68.20 -23.66
C ARG A 31 -8.17 -68.82 -24.79
N ALA A 32 -9.36 -69.34 -24.49
CA ALA A 32 -10.24 -69.92 -25.52
C ALA A 32 -10.80 -68.85 -26.48
N TYR A 33 -11.11 -67.66 -25.96
CA TYR A 33 -11.61 -66.53 -26.77
C TYR A 33 -10.52 -65.88 -27.63
N SER A 34 -9.29 -65.71 -27.10
CA SER A 34 -8.14 -65.19 -27.89
C SER A 34 -7.85 -66.08 -29.11
N LYS A 35 -7.85 -67.40 -28.94
CA LYS A 35 -7.65 -68.40 -30.01
C LYS A 35 -8.64 -68.29 -31.19
N VAL A 36 -9.81 -67.67 -30.99
CA VAL A 36 -10.83 -67.47 -32.05
C VAL A 36 -11.00 -66.00 -32.44
N GLY A 37 -10.06 -65.13 -32.07
CA GLY A 37 -10.06 -63.71 -32.43
C GLY A 37 -11.22 -62.91 -31.84
N LYS A 38 -11.78 -63.34 -30.70
CA LYS A 38 -12.91 -62.66 -30.05
C LYS A 38 -12.51 -62.09 -28.70
N GLU A 39 -12.96 -60.87 -28.42
CA GLU A 39 -12.79 -60.26 -27.09
C GLU A 39 -13.69 -60.92 -26.04
N THR A 40 -13.20 -60.95 -24.79
CA THR A 40 -13.99 -61.39 -23.65
C THR A 40 -14.75 -60.23 -23.04
N LYS A 41 -16.09 -60.31 -23.03
CA LYS A 41 -16.92 -59.48 -22.16
C LYS A 41 -16.95 -60.05 -20.74
N SER A 42 -16.85 -59.16 -19.76
CA SER A 42 -16.99 -59.42 -18.34
C SER A 42 -18.33 -58.89 -17.82
N GLU A 43 -18.89 -59.55 -16.81
CA GLU A 43 -20.02 -58.97 -16.06
C GLU A 43 -19.56 -57.84 -15.10
N TYR A 44 -18.25 -57.67 -14.92
CA TYR A 44 -17.63 -56.57 -14.16
C TYR A 44 -17.17 -55.41 -15.06
N ASP A 45 -17.59 -55.41 -16.33
CA ASP A 45 -17.49 -54.25 -17.22
C ASP A 45 -18.63 -53.27 -16.88
N PHE A 46 -18.53 -52.65 -15.70
CA PHE A 46 -19.55 -51.73 -15.18
C PHE A 46 -19.71 -50.51 -16.09
N GLN A 47 -20.96 -50.04 -16.25
CA GLN A 47 -21.30 -48.92 -17.14
C GLN A 47 -20.69 -47.58 -16.72
N ILE A 48 -20.24 -47.47 -15.46
CA ILE A 48 -19.56 -46.29 -14.89
C ILE A 48 -18.11 -46.13 -15.37
N LEU A 49 -17.61 -47.09 -16.17
CA LEU A 49 -16.23 -47.17 -16.62
C LEU A 49 -16.16 -47.06 -18.14
N ASP A 50 -15.04 -46.56 -18.67
CA ASP A 50 -14.83 -46.39 -20.11
C ASP A 50 -14.75 -47.76 -20.81
N ASN A 51 -14.97 -47.81 -22.14
CA ASN A 51 -14.82 -49.07 -22.88
C ASN A 51 -13.41 -49.65 -22.73
N ILE A 52 -13.31 -50.96 -22.47
CA ILE A 52 -12.03 -51.66 -22.24
C ILE A 52 -11.72 -52.63 -23.38
N THR A 53 -10.58 -52.42 -24.02
CA THR A 53 -10.03 -53.31 -25.06
C THR A 53 -9.14 -54.37 -24.40
N ARG A 54 -9.36 -55.65 -24.70
CA ARG A 54 -8.62 -56.76 -24.06
C ARG A 54 -7.74 -57.51 -25.06
N THR A 55 -6.47 -57.10 -25.15
CA THR A 55 -5.44 -57.80 -25.93
C THR A 55 -4.83 -58.96 -25.14
N GLU A 56 -4.34 -60.00 -25.80
CA GLU A 56 -3.67 -61.13 -25.13
C GLU A 56 -2.48 -60.68 -24.26
N GLU A 57 -1.73 -59.66 -24.71
CA GLU A 57 -0.66 -59.03 -23.94
C GLU A 57 -1.18 -58.37 -22.65
N SER A 58 -2.21 -57.53 -22.75
CA SER A 58 -2.81 -56.85 -21.58
C SER A 58 -3.33 -57.85 -20.54
N ILE A 59 -3.94 -58.94 -21.02
CA ILE A 59 -4.47 -60.04 -20.21
C ILE A 59 -3.34 -60.80 -19.51
N ASN A 60 -2.28 -61.16 -20.23
CA ASN A 60 -1.13 -61.86 -19.64
C ASN A 60 -0.40 -60.99 -18.61
N LYS A 61 -0.25 -59.68 -18.89
CA LYS A 61 0.30 -58.71 -17.94
C LYS A 61 -0.57 -58.58 -16.69
N ALA A 62 -1.88 -58.44 -16.85
CA ALA A 62 -2.83 -58.39 -15.73
C ALA A 62 -2.76 -59.66 -14.86
N PHE A 63 -2.72 -60.84 -15.48
CA PHE A 63 -2.53 -62.10 -14.77
C PHE A 63 -1.16 -62.25 -14.10
N SER A 64 -0.14 -61.51 -14.53
CA SER A 64 1.17 -61.46 -13.85
C SER A 64 1.11 -60.60 -12.59
N HIS A 65 0.49 -59.43 -12.67
CA HIS A 65 0.33 -58.52 -11.52
C HIS A 65 -0.45 -59.15 -10.38
N ILE A 66 -1.55 -59.87 -10.64
CA ILE A 66 -2.36 -60.50 -9.58
C ILE A 66 -1.78 -61.82 -9.03
N GLN A 67 -0.47 -62.07 -9.20
CA GLN A 67 0.23 -63.22 -8.59
C GLN A 67 0.95 -62.86 -7.28
N GLN A 68 1.64 -61.74 -7.21
CA GLN A 68 2.38 -61.33 -6.02
C GLN A 68 1.44 -60.70 -4.97
N ASN A 69 1.61 -61.05 -3.69
CA ASN A 69 0.66 -60.61 -2.65
C ASN A 69 0.64 -59.10 -2.42
N GLN A 70 1.79 -58.41 -2.54
CA GLN A 70 1.84 -56.95 -2.46
C GLN A 70 1.08 -56.30 -3.63
N ASP A 71 1.37 -56.71 -4.87
CA ASP A 71 0.64 -56.25 -6.08
C ASP A 71 -0.87 -56.50 -5.95
N LYS A 72 -1.29 -57.68 -5.48
CA LYS A 72 -2.72 -57.98 -5.22
C LYS A 72 -3.35 -56.93 -4.31
N VAL A 73 -2.73 -56.59 -3.17
CA VAL A 73 -3.26 -55.59 -2.24
C VAL A 73 -3.29 -54.20 -2.89
N ASN A 74 -2.21 -53.78 -3.55
CA ASN A 74 -2.14 -52.48 -4.24
C ASN A 74 -3.25 -52.34 -5.28
N PHE A 75 -3.38 -53.29 -6.21
CA PHE A 75 -4.42 -53.22 -7.23
C PHE A 75 -5.83 -53.43 -6.66
N ALA A 76 -5.99 -54.13 -5.54
CA ALA A 76 -7.29 -54.32 -4.88
C ALA A 76 -7.80 -53.04 -4.23
N LEU A 77 -6.90 -52.18 -3.73
CA LEU A 77 -7.21 -50.83 -3.27
C LEU A 77 -7.76 -49.92 -4.38
N PHE A 78 -7.69 -50.33 -5.65
CA PHE A 78 -8.29 -49.61 -6.78
C PHE A 78 -9.34 -50.45 -7.54
N TRP A 79 -9.86 -51.52 -6.94
CA TRP A 79 -10.92 -52.35 -7.53
C TRP A 79 -11.99 -52.75 -6.51
N PHE A 80 -13.00 -53.49 -6.97
CA PHE A 80 -14.14 -53.92 -6.17
C PHE A 80 -13.97 -55.34 -5.63
N LEU A 81 -14.43 -55.58 -4.40
CA LEU A 81 -14.51 -56.92 -3.77
C LEU A 81 -15.92 -57.22 -3.25
N ASN A 82 -16.26 -58.50 -3.17
CA ASN A 82 -17.55 -58.99 -2.65
C ASN A 82 -17.31 -59.84 -1.40
N ALA A 83 -17.16 -59.19 -0.23
CA ALA A 83 -16.85 -59.88 1.03
C ALA A 83 -18.07 -60.12 1.92
N ASN A 84 -19.16 -59.36 1.71
CA ASN A 84 -20.35 -59.42 2.56
C ASN A 84 -21.66 -59.20 1.76
N PRO A 85 -22.86 -59.40 2.36
CA PRO A 85 -24.13 -59.24 1.66
C PRO A 85 -24.42 -57.83 1.12
N PHE A 86 -23.88 -56.77 1.72
CA PHE A 86 -24.00 -55.39 1.22
C PHE A 86 -23.21 -55.21 -0.08
N ASP A 87 -21.99 -55.75 -0.16
CA ASP A 87 -21.19 -55.71 -1.40
C ASP A 87 -21.89 -56.48 -2.53
N ASN A 88 -22.41 -57.67 -2.24
CA ASN A 88 -23.15 -58.47 -3.23
C ASN A 88 -24.35 -57.69 -3.79
N ALA A 89 -25.13 -57.03 -2.91
CA ALA A 89 -26.26 -56.22 -3.30
C ALA A 89 -25.85 -54.99 -4.13
N ALA A 90 -24.82 -54.25 -3.69
CA ALA A 90 -24.31 -53.07 -4.38
C ALA A 90 -23.72 -53.41 -5.77
N ILE A 91 -22.90 -54.45 -5.85
CA ILE A 91 -22.33 -54.94 -7.12
C ILE A 91 -23.45 -55.41 -8.06
N ALA A 92 -24.50 -56.06 -7.56
CA ALA A 92 -25.65 -56.44 -8.38
C ALA A 92 -26.45 -55.25 -8.95
N TYR A 93 -26.38 -54.06 -8.32
CA TYR A 93 -26.89 -52.80 -8.88
C TYR A 93 -25.91 -52.16 -9.87
N LEU A 94 -24.60 -52.15 -9.60
CA LEU A 94 -23.57 -51.70 -10.56
C LEU A 94 -23.61 -52.50 -11.88
N LYS A 95 -23.78 -53.83 -11.82
CA LYS A 95 -23.96 -54.69 -13.01
C LYS A 95 -25.16 -54.28 -13.88
N LYS A 96 -26.13 -53.56 -13.32
CA LYS A 96 -27.34 -53.07 -14.01
C LYS A 96 -27.25 -51.58 -14.39
N GLY A 97 -26.12 -50.92 -14.15
CA GLY A 97 -25.95 -49.48 -14.38
C GLY A 97 -26.67 -48.59 -13.34
N ASN A 98 -27.08 -49.13 -12.19
CA ASN A 98 -27.69 -48.32 -11.13
C ASN A 98 -26.65 -48.01 -10.05
N GLU A 99 -25.85 -46.97 -10.31
CA GLU A 99 -24.76 -46.56 -9.43
C GLU A 99 -25.25 -45.93 -8.13
N ASP A 100 -26.27 -45.07 -8.17
CA ASP A 100 -26.85 -44.40 -7.00
C ASP A 100 -27.20 -45.39 -5.88
N LYS A 101 -27.88 -46.51 -6.21
CA LYS A 101 -28.24 -47.53 -5.21
C LYS A 101 -27.05 -48.32 -4.69
N ALA A 102 -26.02 -48.52 -5.52
CA ALA A 102 -24.80 -49.19 -5.07
C ALA A 102 -24.06 -48.32 -4.05
N VAL A 103 -23.94 -47.02 -4.34
CA VAL A 103 -23.39 -46.00 -3.44
C VAL A 103 -24.22 -45.90 -2.16
N GLU A 104 -25.54 -45.79 -2.25
CA GLU A 104 -26.46 -45.72 -1.11
C GLU A 104 -26.29 -46.93 -0.15
N ILE A 105 -26.09 -48.14 -0.70
CA ILE A 105 -25.86 -49.36 0.10
C ILE A 105 -24.53 -49.29 0.86
N TRP A 106 -23.45 -48.83 0.22
CA TRP A 106 -22.16 -48.70 0.89
C TRP A 106 -22.13 -47.54 1.88
N GLU A 107 -22.66 -46.36 1.53
CA GLU A 107 -22.75 -45.20 2.42
C GLU A 107 -23.54 -45.53 3.70
N LYS A 108 -24.62 -46.33 3.62
CA LYS A 108 -25.35 -46.82 4.80
C LYS A 108 -24.49 -47.60 5.80
N VAL A 109 -23.37 -48.18 5.40
CA VAL A 109 -22.48 -48.96 6.28
C VAL A 109 -21.12 -48.31 6.57
N THR A 110 -20.79 -47.20 5.89
CA THR A 110 -19.51 -46.46 6.05
C THR A 110 -19.68 -45.03 6.57
N LEU A 111 -20.76 -44.32 6.21
CA LEU A 111 -20.94 -42.90 6.56
C LEU A 111 -21.11 -42.74 8.08
N ASN A 112 -20.27 -41.90 8.69
CA ASN A 112 -20.21 -41.65 10.14
C ASN A 112 -20.06 -42.94 10.98
N LYS A 113 -19.37 -43.94 10.45
CA LYS A 113 -19.10 -45.23 11.10
C LYS A 113 -17.61 -45.52 11.08
N GLU A 114 -17.14 -46.24 12.09
CA GLU A 114 -15.80 -46.80 12.10
C GLU A 114 -15.69 -48.05 11.23
N VAL A 115 -14.47 -48.31 10.75
CA VAL A 115 -14.15 -49.53 10.01
C VAL A 115 -14.19 -50.73 10.97
N ASN A 116 -14.80 -51.83 10.53
CA ASN A 116 -14.94 -53.07 11.26
C ASN A 116 -15.04 -54.27 10.30
N SER A 117 -14.98 -55.47 10.87
CA SER A 117 -15.01 -56.75 10.13
C SER A 117 -16.27 -56.98 9.27
N LYS A 118 -17.32 -56.17 9.41
CA LYS A 118 -18.55 -56.24 8.60
C LYS A 118 -18.64 -55.18 7.49
N ASN A 119 -17.79 -54.14 7.49
CA ASN A 119 -17.86 -53.03 6.52
C ASN A 119 -16.51 -52.64 5.87
N PHE A 120 -15.38 -53.26 6.23
CA PHE A 120 -14.05 -52.94 5.64
C PHE A 120 -14.06 -52.94 4.10
N SER A 121 -14.74 -53.91 3.48
CA SER A 121 -14.88 -54.01 2.03
C SER A 121 -15.75 -52.91 1.43
N ALA A 122 -16.77 -52.44 2.17
CA ALA A 122 -17.61 -51.32 1.76
C ALA A 122 -16.83 -49.99 1.75
N PHE A 123 -15.89 -49.79 2.69
CA PHE A 123 -14.96 -48.65 2.63
C PHE A 123 -14.09 -48.70 1.37
N ASN A 124 -13.53 -49.88 1.05
CA ASN A 124 -12.77 -50.03 -0.19
C ASN A 124 -13.65 -49.75 -1.42
N ASN A 125 -14.81 -50.38 -1.51
CA ASN A 125 -15.70 -50.28 -2.67
C ASN A 125 -16.23 -48.87 -2.90
N LEU A 126 -16.71 -48.20 -1.84
CA LEU A 126 -17.13 -46.80 -1.90
C LEU A 126 -15.96 -45.89 -2.29
N GLY A 127 -14.78 -46.14 -1.71
CA GLY A 127 -13.57 -45.41 -2.07
C GLY A 127 -13.21 -45.56 -3.55
N THR A 128 -13.28 -46.77 -4.11
CA THR A 128 -13.04 -47.04 -5.54
C THR A 128 -14.03 -46.26 -6.41
N TYR A 129 -15.33 -46.28 -6.06
CA TYR A 129 -16.33 -45.51 -6.78
C TYR A 129 -16.08 -43.99 -6.71
N LYS A 130 -15.88 -43.45 -5.50
CA LYS A 130 -15.71 -42.01 -5.27
C LYS A 130 -14.41 -41.46 -5.90
N LEU A 131 -13.39 -42.30 -6.10
CA LEU A 131 -12.17 -41.96 -6.86
C LEU A 131 -12.37 -41.88 -8.39
N LEU A 132 -13.49 -42.37 -8.95
CA LEU A 132 -13.83 -42.20 -10.37
C LEU A 132 -14.50 -40.84 -10.64
N SER A 133 -15.23 -40.30 -9.66
CA SER A 133 -15.99 -39.05 -9.78
C SER A 133 -15.15 -37.85 -9.34
N GLN A 134 -14.93 -36.89 -10.24
CA GLN A 134 -14.10 -35.69 -9.97
C GLN A 134 -14.56 -34.92 -8.73
N ASP A 135 -15.87 -34.75 -8.54
CA ASP A 135 -16.47 -34.04 -7.40
C ASP A 135 -16.33 -34.77 -6.05
N HIS A 136 -15.86 -36.02 -6.07
CA HIS A 136 -15.87 -36.91 -4.92
C HIS A 136 -14.52 -37.55 -4.59
N ILE A 137 -13.45 -37.23 -5.35
CA ILE A 137 -12.09 -37.76 -5.12
C ILE A 137 -11.67 -37.64 -3.66
N LYS A 138 -11.91 -36.50 -3.01
CA LYS A 138 -11.59 -36.29 -1.58
C LYS A 138 -12.26 -37.32 -0.65
N GLN A 139 -13.55 -37.64 -0.88
CA GLN A 139 -14.26 -38.69 -0.14
C GLN A 139 -13.68 -40.08 -0.43
N GLY A 140 -13.27 -40.30 -1.68
CA GLY A 140 -12.63 -41.54 -2.12
C GLY A 140 -11.30 -41.80 -1.39
N ILE A 141 -10.42 -40.80 -1.37
CA ILE A 141 -9.14 -40.82 -0.64
C ILE A 141 -9.38 -41.06 0.85
N GLU A 142 -10.29 -40.30 1.46
CA GLU A 142 -10.61 -40.43 2.90
C GLU A 142 -11.06 -41.86 3.26
N ALA A 143 -11.91 -42.48 2.44
CA ALA A 143 -12.36 -43.85 2.66
C ALA A 143 -11.25 -44.91 2.53
N LYS A 144 -10.28 -44.72 1.60
CA LYS A 144 -9.11 -45.61 1.46
C LYS A 144 -8.16 -45.48 2.63
N ILE A 145 -7.84 -44.25 3.01
CA ILE A 145 -6.92 -43.94 4.11
C ILE A 145 -7.49 -44.46 5.43
N LYS A 146 -8.78 -44.20 5.73
CA LYS A 146 -9.47 -44.76 6.90
C LYS A 146 -9.46 -46.30 6.95
N LEU A 147 -9.59 -46.96 5.80
CA LEU A 147 -9.48 -48.41 5.73
C LEU A 147 -8.09 -48.90 6.12
N ILE A 148 -7.03 -48.33 5.54
CA ILE A 148 -5.63 -48.74 5.80
C ILE A 148 -5.20 -48.42 7.24
N GLU A 149 -5.67 -47.31 7.80
CA GLU A 149 -5.38 -46.93 9.19
C GLU A 149 -6.07 -47.81 10.23
N SER A 150 -7.10 -48.58 9.86
CA SER A 150 -7.87 -49.39 10.80
C SER A 150 -7.22 -50.75 11.11
N ASP A 151 -7.45 -51.25 12.33
CA ASP A 151 -7.10 -52.62 12.73
C ASP A 151 -7.70 -53.69 11.80
N TYR A 152 -8.81 -53.35 11.12
CA TYR A 152 -9.52 -54.22 10.18
C TYR A 152 -8.94 -54.19 8.76
N PHE A 153 -7.83 -53.47 8.52
CA PHE A 153 -7.11 -53.57 7.26
C PHE A 153 -6.54 -54.98 7.04
N GLU A 154 -6.17 -55.69 8.10
CA GLU A 154 -5.76 -57.10 8.01
C GLU A 154 -6.85 -57.98 7.38
N ASN A 155 -8.13 -57.74 7.71
CA ASN A 155 -9.25 -58.45 7.09
C ASN A 155 -9.38 -58.15 5.59
N PHE A 156 -9.06 -56.92 5.17
CA PHE A 156 -8.99 -56.59 3.74
C PHE A 156 -7.85 -57.36 3.07
N VAL A 157 -6.63 -57.30 3.63
CA VAL A 157 -5.44 -57.98 3.09
C VAL A 157 -5.68 -59.48 2.96
N HIS A 158 -6.17 -60.16 4.00
CA HIS A 158 -6.45 -61.60 3.99
C HIS A 158 -7.66 -62.00 3.12
N SER A 159 -8.43 -61.02 2.62
CA SER A 159 -9.50 -61.28 1.65
C SER A 159 -9.00 -61.28 0.19
N VAL A 160 -7.86 -60.65 -0.10
CA VAL A 160 -7.32 -60.50 -1.47
C VAL A 160 -5.94 -61.14 -1.68
N ALA A 161 -5.19 -61.38 -0.61
CA ALA A 161 -3.87 -62.02 -0.58
C ALA A 161 -3.88 -63.25 0.36
N ASP A 162 -2.77 -63.99 0.40
CA ASP A 162 -2.64 -65.15 1.28
C ASP A 162 -2.78 -64.77 2.77
N LYS A 163 -3.45 -65.61 3.57
CA LYS A 163 -3.72 -65.35 5.00
C LYS A 163 -2.46 -65.24 5.89
N THR A 164 -1.30 -65.62 5.38
CA THR A 164 -0.01 -65.48 6.06
C THR A 164 0.73 -64.20 5.64
N PHE A 165 0.18 -63.43 4.70
CA PHE A 165 0.74 -62.16 4.28
C PHE A 165 0.40 -61.09 5.32
N THR A 166 1.45 -60.40 5.78
CA THR A 166 1.36 -59.26 6.69
C THR A 166 1.83 -58.00 5.96
N ILE A 167 1.30 -56.86 6.38
CA ILE A 167 1.57 -55.58 5.72
C ILE A 167 1.92 -54.52 6.76
N ASP A 168 2.67 -53.52 6.32
CA ASP A 168 3.01 -52.35 7.10
C ASP A 168 2.05 -51.22 6.68
N ASN A 169 1.09 -50.89 7.55
CA ASN A 169 0.02 -49.95 7.22
C ASN A 169 0.57 -48.54 6.89
N GLU A 170 1.64 -48.09 7.56
CA GLU A 170 2.27 -46.80 7.25
C GLU A 170 2.86 -46.82 5.84
N LYS A 171 3.64 -47.85 5.49
CA LYS A 171 4.17 -48.01 4.13
C LYS A 171 3.07 -48.18 3.08
N GLN A 172 1.96 -48.82 3.41
CA GLN A 172 0.84 -48.96 2.48
C GLN A 172 0.13 -47.62 2.22
N ILE A 173 0.05 -46.74 3.22
CA ILE A 173 -0.40 -45.35 3.03
C ILE A 173 0.58 -44.60 2.12
N GLU A 174 1.89 -44.74 2.34
CA GLU A 174 2.90 -44.10 1.46
C GLU A 174 2.76 -44.54 -0.01
N ILE A 175 2.59 -45.85 -0.25
CA ILE A 175 2.36 -46.42 -1.59
C ILE A 175 1.08 -45.86 -2.21
N LEU A 176 -0.04 -45.88 -1.48
CA LEU A 176 -1.33 -45.36 -1.96
C LEU A 176 -1.22 -43.87 -2.32
N VAL A 177 -0.56 -43.08 -1.47
CA VAL A 177 -0.34 -41.65 -1.70
C VAL A 177 0.50 -41.43 -2.96
N ASP A 178 1.62 -42.14 -3.13
CA ASP A 178 2.48 -41.98 -4.31
C ASP A 178 1.79 -42.38 -5.61
N GLU A 179 0.99 -43.46 -5.60
CA GLU A 179 0.17 -43.86 -6.74
C GLU A 179 -0.89 -42.80 -7.09
N LEU A 180 -1.57 -42.22 -6.09
CA LEU A 180 -2.53 -41.12 -6.28
C LEU A 180 -1.86 -39.83 -6.78
N LEU A 181 -0.72 -39.43 -6.21
CA LEU A 181 0.06 -38.28 -6.65
C LEU A 181 0.51 -38.42 -8.11
N MET A 182 0.88 -39.63 -8.53
CA MET A 182 1.21 -39.93 -9.92
C MET A 182 -0.01 -39.78 -10.86
N GLN A 183 -1.20 -40.18 -10.41
CA GLN A 183 -2.46 -39.99 -11.15
C GLN A 183 -2.87 -38.51 -11.23
N PHE A 184 -2.66 -37.72 -10.18
CA PHE A 184 -3.02 -36.31 -10.09
C PHE A 184 -2.04 -35.37 -10.79
N LYS A 185 -0.87 -35.87 -11.21
CA LYS A 185 0.14 -35.10 -11.93
C LYS A 185 -0.46 -34.44 -13.18
N ASN A 186 -0.23 -33.13 -13.32
CA ASN A 186 -0.78 -32.25 -14.37
C ASN A 186 -2.31 -32.03 -14.34
N GLN A 187 -3.05 -32.61 -13.38
CA GLN A 187 -4.50 -32.39 -13.21
C GLN A 187 -4.78 -31.35 -12.11
N TYR A 188 -3.97 -31.34 -11.05
CA TYR A 188 -4.12 -30.46 -9.89
C TYR A 188 -2.79 -29.77 -9.57
N SER A 189 -2.85 -28.53 -9.07
CA SER A 189 -1.70 -27.88 -8.44
C SER A 189 -1.34 -28.56 -7.11
N SER A 190 -0.16 -28.26 -6.57
CA SER A 190 0.26 -28.77 -5.25
C SER A 190 -0.69 -28.36 -4.13
N SER A 191 -1.27 -27.15 -4.20
CA SER A 191 -2.23 -26.66 -3.19
C SER A 191 -3.57 -27.38 -3.27
N GLU A 192 -4.12 -27.56 -4.46
CA GLU A 192 -5.35 -28.34 -4.68
C GLU A 192 -5.15 -29.80 -4.28
N THR A 193 -4.00 -30.39 -4.62
CA THR A 193 -3.66 -31.76 -4.24
C THR A 193 -3.62 -31.92 -2.72
N LEU A 194 -2.98 -31.01 -1.98
CA LEU A 194 -2.99 -31.02 -0.51
C LEU A 194 -4.42 -30.90 0.07
N GLN A 195 -5.30 -30.12 -0.56
CA GLN A 195 -6.70 -30.02 -0.16
C GLN A 195 -7.47 -31.33 -0.36
N LEU A 196 -7.17 -32.13 -1.38
CA LEU A 196 -7.80 -33.46 -1.58
C LEU A 196 -7.55 -34.41 -0.40
N PHE A 197 -6.42 -34.29 0.29
CA PHE A 197 -6.09 -35.10 1.47
C PHE A 197 -6.47 -34.45 2.81
N SER A 198 -7.05 -33.24 2.83
CA SER A 198 -7.22 -32.43 4.06
C SER A 198 -8.08 -33.05 5.18
N ASN A 199 -8.83 -34.13 4.90
CA ASN A 199 -9.56 -34.91 5.92
C ASN A 199 -8.78 -36.13 6.45
N CYS A 200 -7.61 -36.44 5.89
CA CYS A 200 -6.75 -37.53 6.32
C CYS A 200 -5.99 -37.18 7.61
N ASN A 201 -5.44 -38.19 8.28
CA ASN A 201 -4.78 -38.03 9.56
C ASN A 201 -3.44 -37.26 9.49
N GLY A 202 -2.83 -37.04 10.65
CA GLY A 202 -1.56 -36.34 10.79
C GLY A 202 -0.34 -37.02 10.15
N SER A 203 -0.29 -38.35 10.05
CA SER A 203 0.85 -39.05 9.41
C SER A 203 0.80 -38.93 7.89
N THR A 204 -0.38 -39.13 7.29
CA THR A 204 -0.64 -38.90 5.86
C THR A 204 -0.31 -37.47 5.47
N GLN A 205 -0.79 -36.49 6.24
CA GLN A 205 -0.50 -35.06 6.01
C GLN A 205 1.00 -34.73 6.13
N LYS A 206 1.70 -35.33 7.10
CA LYS A 206 3.16 -35.16 7.27
C LYS A 206 3.96 -35.75 6.11
N TYR A 207 3.54 -36.90 5.56
CA TYR A 207 4.16 -37.51 4.38
C TYR A 207 3.99 -36.65 3.13
N LEU A 208 2.76 -36.18 2.87
CA LEU A 208 2.46 -35.26 1.77
C LEU A 208 3.26 -33.97 1.87
N SER A 209 3.25 -33.32 3.04
CA SER A 209 4.02 -32.11 3.31
C SER A 209 5.51 -32.31 3.04
N LYS A 210 6.08 -33.47 3.45
CA LYS A 210 7.45 -33.85 3.10
C LYS A 210 7.65 -33.95 1.57
N LYS A 211 6.84 -34.73 0.86
CA LYS A 211 6.95 -34.91 -0.60
C LYS A 211 6.87 -33.59 -1.39
N PHE A 212 5.94 -32.71 -1.03
CA PHE A 212 5.79 -31.40 -1.71
C PHE A 212 6.84 -30.35 -1.32
N THR A 213 7.67 -30.59 -0.29
CA THR A 213 8.67 -29.61 0.17
C THR A 213 10.11 -30.01 -0.14
N GLU A 214 10.42 -31.30 -0.29
CA GLU A 214 11.78 -31.79 -0.55
C GLU A 214 12.39 -31.23 -1.85
N GLU A 215 11.68 -31.30 -2.98
CA GLU A 215 12.19 -30.79 -4.26
C GLU A 215 12.36 -29.25 -4.27
N PRO A 216 11.38 -28.43 -3.85
CA PRO A 216 11.57 -26.98 -3.75
C PRO A 216 12.68 -26.55 -2.78
N ILE A 217 12.89 -27.26 -1.66
CA ILE A 217 14.01 -27.02 -0.74
C ILE A 217 15.34 -27.30 -1.44
N HIS A 218 15.49 -28.49 -2.02
CA HIS A 218 16.72 -28.90 -2.71
C HIS A 218 17.08 -27.97 -3.88
N GLU A 219 16.08 -27.50 -4.64
CA GLU A 219 16.31 -26.49 -5.68
C GLU A 219 16.87 -25.18 -5.11
N ILE A 220 16.33 -24.67 -4.01
CA ILE A 220 16.79 -23.42 -3.41
C ILE A 220 18.22 -23.58 -2.89
N GLU A 221 18.50 -24.67 -2.15
CA GLU A 221 19.84 -24.98 -1.63
C GLU A 221 20.87 -25.12 -2.76
N SER A 222 20.53 -25.83 -3.85
CA SER A 222 21.37 -25.96 -5.05
C SER A 222 21.62 -24.60 -5.72
N LYS A 223 20.58 -23.77 -5.90
CA LYS A 223 20.70 -22.41 -6.44
C LYS A 223 21.59 -21.52 -5.56
N ILE A 224 21.50 -21.64 -4.23
CA ILE A 224 22.37 -20.94 -3.26
C ILE A 224 23.83 -21.38 -3.41
N GLU A 225 24.12 -22.68 -3.48
CA GLU A 225 25.51 -23.17 -3.62
C GLU A 225 26.14 -22.82 -4.97
N ILE A 226 25.36 -22.82 -6.05
CA ILE A 226 25.79 -22.30 -7.35
C ILE A 226 26.10 -20.80 -7.26
N ASN A 227 25.27 -20.02 -6.55
CA ASN A 227 25.48 -18.59 -6.35
C ASN A 227 26.74 -18.29 -5.54
N LYS A 228 26.95 -18.99 -4.42
CA LYS A 228 28.15 -18.89 -3.58
C LYS A 228 29.44 -19.07 -4.39
N LYS A 229 29.46 -20.05 -5.31
CA LYS A 229 30.58 -20.29 -6.22
C LYS A 229 30.79 -19.12 -7.19
N LYS A 230 29.73 -18.63 -7.83
CA LYS A 230 29.78 -17.48 -8.76
C LYS A 230 30.25 -16.19 -8.08
N ARG A 231 29.67 -15.83 -6.92
CA ARG A 231 30.06 -14.66 -6.12
C ARG A 231 31.52 -14.70 -5.70
N LYS A 232 32.01 -15.85 -5.21
CA LYS A 232 33.41 -16.01 -4.81
C LYS A 232 34.38 -15.89 -5.99
N GLY A 233 33.99 -16.35 -7.18
CA GLY A 233 34.79 -16.23 -8.41
C GLY A 233 34.76 -14.83 -9.05
N ASN A 234 33.67 -14.08 -8.92
CA ASN A 234 33.53 -12.72 -9.44
C ASN A 234 32.71 -11.84 -8.48
N ARG A 235 33.39 -11.06 -7.63
CA ARG A 235 32.74 -10.15 -6.68
C ARG A 235 32.07 -8.96 -7.35
N SER A 236 32.61 -8.45 -8.46
CA SER A 236 32.02 -7.34 -9.23
C SER A 236 30.65 -7.71 -9.81
N GLY A 237 30.44 -8.98 -10.16
CA GLY A 237 29.14 -9.52 -10.60
C GLY A 237 28.13 -9.79 -9.49
N ALA A 238 28.50 -9.62 -8.21
CA ALA A 238 27.67 -10.08 -7.08
C ALA A 238 26.29 -9.42 -7.00
N TYR A 239 26.12 -8.17 -7.48
CA TYR A 239 24.81 -7.51 -7.57
C TYR A 239 23.83 -8.29 -8.47
N GLU A 240 24.29 -8.67 -9.67
CA GLU A 240 23.48 -9.41 -10.62
C GLU A 240 23.20 -10.84 -10.13
N PHE A 241 24.20 -11.49 -9.54
CA PHE A 241 24.05 -12.84 -8.99
C PHE A 241 22.99 -12.88 -7.87
N GLY A 242 23.07 -11.96 -6.90
CA GLY A 242 22.07 -11.85 -5.82
C GLY A 242 20.66 -11.53 -6.34
N SER A 243 20.55 -10.63 -7.32
CA SER A 243 19.27 -10.27 -7.95
C SER A 243 18.64 -11.46 -8.69
N ARG A 244 19.43 -12.20 -9.47
CA ARG A 244 18.97 -13.40 -10.18
C ARG A 244 18.63 -14.54 -9.21
N LEU A 245 19.38 -14.71 -8.12
CA LEU A 245 19.10 -15.71 -7.08
C LEU A 245 17.73 -15.47 -6.43
N PHE A 246 17.42 -14.21 -6.06
CA PHE A 246 16.11 -13.83 -5.52
C PHE A 246 14.98 -14.19 -6.49
N THR A 247 15.06 -13.74 -7.75
CA THR A 247 14.02 -14.00 -8.75
C THR A 247 13.81 -15.51 -8.98
N ASN A 248 14.89 -16.28 -9.14
CA ASN A 248 14.83 -17.71 -9.49
C ASN A 248 14.45 -18.64 -8.32
N THR A 249 14.27 -18.10 -7.11
CA THR A 249 13.86 -18.85 -5.91
C THR A 249 12.50 -18.39 -5.35
N LYS A 250 11.97 -17.25 -5.83
CA LYS A 250 10.73 -16.63 -5.33
C LYS A 250 9.52 -17.57 -5.33
N GLU A 251 9.30 -18.32 -6.43
CA GLU A 251 8.15 -19.22 -6.57
C GLU A 251 8.24 -20.39 -5.59
N ASN A 252 9.37 -21.11 -5.58
CA ASN A 252 9.63 -22.21 -4.63
C ASN A 252 9.51 -21.74 -3.18
N LEU A 253 10.08 -20.58 -2.82
CA LEU A 253 9.99 -20.04 -1.47
C LEU A 253 8.54 -19.71 -1.10
N SER A 254 7.76 -19.14 -2.02
CA SER A 254 6.34 -18.86 -1.81
C SER A 254 5.52 -20.14 -1.63
N LEU A 255 5.81 -21.20 -2.40
CA LEU A 255 5.19 -22.51 -2.25
C LEU A 255 5.52 -23.09 -0.86
N LEU A 256 6.79 -23.13 -0.47
CA LEU A 256 7.21 -23.59 0.86
C LEU A 256 6.54 -22.79 1.99
N LYS A 257 6.44 -21.47 1.85
CA LYS A 257 5.75 -20.59 2.82
C LYS A 257 4.27 -20.96 2.96
N SER A 258 3.61 -21.33 1.85
CA SER A 258 2.18 -21.71 1.84
C SER A 258 1.92 -23.09 2.46
N ILE A 259 2.86 -24.03 2.35
CA ILE A 259 2.71 -25.41 2.83
C ILE A 259 3.14 -25.55 4.29
N LEU A 260 4.27 -24.93 4.67
CA LEU A 260 4.90 -25.09 5.99
C LEU A 260 4.56 -23.95 6.95
N GLY A 261 4.21 -22.76 6.43
CA GLY A 261 4.09 -21.54 7.23
C GLY A 261 5.43 -20.96 7.67
N THR A 262 5.42 -19.73 8.17
CA THR A 262 6.65 -19.00 8.56
C THR A 262 7.31 -19.52 9.83
N ASN A 263 6.60 -20.28 10.65
CA ASN A 263 7.07 -20.76 11.95
C ASN A 263 7.76 -22.14 11.87
N ASP A 264 7.66 -22.84 10.74
CA ASP A 264 8.31 -24.13 10.54
C ASP A 264 9.84 -23.99 10.46
N LEU A 265 10.55 -24.96 11.06
CA LEU A 265 12.00 -24.95 11.18
C LEU A 265 12.71 -25.14 9.82
N LYS A 266 12.16 -25.92 8.89
CA LYS A 266 12.74 -26.11 7.55
C LYS A 266 12.54 -24.85 6.70
N TYR A 267 11.33 -24.30 6.69
CA TYR A 267 11.06 -23.05 5.97
C TYR A 267 11.98 -21.93 6.48
N LYS A 268 12.05 -21.75 7.80
CA LYS A 268 12.94 -20.77 8.45
C LYS A 268 14.40 -20.96 8.05
N ALA A 269 14.92 -22.18 8.10
CA ALA A 269 16.30 -22.48 7.75
C ALA A 269 16.61 -22.12 6.29
N VAL A 270 15.76 -22.51 5.34
CA VAL A 270 15.97 -22.25 3.90
C VAL A 270 15.81 -20.77 3.56
N ALA A 271 14.80 -20.09 4.14
CA ALA A 271 14.61 -18.65 4.00
C ALA A 271 15.82 -17.87 4.54
N ASP A 272 16.29 -18.20 5.74
CA ASP A 272 17.46 -17.54 6.33
C ASP A 272 18.76 -17.83 5.56
N GLN A 273 18.96 -19.04 5.04
CA GLN A 273 20.10 -19.34 4.17
C GLN A 273 20.09 -18.50 2.89
N LEU A 274 18.92 -18.38 2.24
CA LEU A 274 18.73 -17.57 1.03
C LEU A 274 18.97 -16.08 1.31
N ALA A 275 18.38 -15.55 2.37
CA ALA A 275 18.57 -14.17 2.81
C ALA A 275 20.05 -13.87 3.12
N ASN A 276 20.76 -14.77 3.81
CA ASN A 276 22.18 -14.59 4.13
C ASN A 276 23.09 -14.58 2.90
N GLU A 277 22.79 -15.36 1.85
CA GLU A 277 23.58 -15.33 0.61
C GLU A 277 23.28 -14.07 -0.23
N ILE A 278 22.02 -13.62 -0.29
CA ILE A 278 21.65 -12.35 -0.95
C ILE A 278 22.28 -11.15 -0.23
N LEU A 279 22.25 -11.14 1.11
CA LEU A 279 22.98 -10.18 1.94
C LEU A 279 24.47 -10.16 1.62
N GLN A 280 25.10 -11.35 1.55
CA GLN A 280 26.52 -11.46 1.25
C GLN A 280 26.86 -10.99 -0.19
N CYS A 281 25.98 -11.20 -1.16
CA CYS A 281 26.10 -10.57 -2.48
C CYS A 281 26.15 -9.04 -2.39
N GLY A 282 25.31 -8.42 -1.55
CA GLY A 282 25.31 -6.96 -1.31
C GLY A 282 26.62 -6.48 -0.68
N ILE A 283 27.09 -7.18 0.36
CA ILE A 283 28.35 -6.87 1.07
C ILE A 283 29.57 -7.02 0.15
N ASP A 284 29.66 -8.12 -0.62
CA ASP A 284 30.79 -8.36 -1.53
C ASP A 284 30.80 -7.33 -2.66
N TYR A 285 29.63 -7.00 -3.23
CA TYR A 285 29.51 -5.99 -4.27
C TYR A 285 29.90 -4.59 -3.79
N PHE A 286 29.46 -4.19 -2.59
CA PHE A 286 29.85 -2.92 -1.96
C PHE A 286 31.37 -2.85 -1.77
N ASN A 287 31.97 -3.88 -1.16
CA ASN A 287 33.40 -3.90 -0.85
C ASN A 287 34.29 -3.88 -2.10
N GLU A 288 33.88 -4.58 -3.16
CA GLU A 288 34.61 -4.59 -4.43
C GLU A 288 34.46 -3.27 -5.19
N SER A 289 33.24 -2.72 -5.25
CA SER A 289 32.97 -1.44 -5.92
C SER A 289 33.69 -0.25 -5.24
N LYS A 290 33.79 -0.28 -3.90
CA LYS A 290 34.52 0.72 -3.11
C LYS A 290 36.03 0.68 -3.36
N LYS A 291 36.64 -0.50 -3.52
CA LYS A 291 38.07 -0.64 -3.86
C LYS A 291 38.38 -0.11 -5.26
N ASN A 292 37.49 -0.36 -6.20
CA ASN A 292 37.69 -0.06 -7.62
C ASN A 292 37.23 1.35 -8.02
N ASN A 293 37.02 2.27 -7.04
CA ASN A 293 36.49 3.63 -7.23
C ASN A 293 35.31 3.70 -8.23
N SER A 294 34.36 2.77 -8.10
CA SER A 294 33.30 2.63 -9.10
C SER A 294 32.39 3.86 -9.15
N ILE A 295 32.25 4.43 -10.35
CA ILE A 295 31.37 5.57 -10.64
C ILE A 295 29.90 5.19 -10.38
N VAL A 296 29.54 3.91 -10.57
CA VAL A 296 28.20 3.33 -10.37
C VAL A 296 27.67 3.61 -8.95
N ASN A 297 26.34 3.69 -8.78
CA ASN A 297 25.72 3.85 -7.46
C ASN A 297 25.78 2.55 -6.64
N TYR A 298 26.99 2.19 -6.20
CA TYR A 298 27.25 0.93 -5.52
C TYR A 298 26.59 0.82 -4.14
N LEU A 299 26.40 1.96 -3.45
CA LEU A 299 25.62 2.07 -2.21
C LEU A 299 24.16 1.66 -2.47
N GLU A 300 23.48 2.27 -3.44
CA GLU A 300 22.09 1.95 -3.76
C GLU A 300 21.90 0.50 -4.22
N SER A 301 22.81 -0.02 -5.06
CA SER A 301 22.78 -1.41 -5.52
C SER A 301 23.00 -2.42 -4.38
N ALA A 302 23.93 -2.14 -3.45
CA ALA A 302 24.09 -2.95 -2.25
C ALA A 302 22.84 -2.86 -1.33
N LYS A 303 22.33 -1.65 -1.09
CA LYS A 303 21.12 -1.39 -0.30
C LYS A 303 19.89 -2.11 -0.86
N LYS A 304 19.75 -2.20 -2.20
CA LYS A 304 18.71 -3.00 -2.87
C LYS A 304 18.81 -4.48 -2.51
N LEU A 305 19.99 -5.10 -2.61
CA LEU A 305 20.16 -6.50 -2.22
C LEU A 305 19.89 -6.74 -0.73
N ILE A 306 20.33 -5.85 0.15
CA ILE A 306 20.07 -5.98 1.59
C ILE A 306 18.56 -5.88 1.87
N LYS A 307 17.82 -4.98 1.20
CA LYS A 307 16.35 -4.93 1.28
C LYS A 307 15.68 -6.21 0.74
N LEU A 308 16.22 -6.85 -0.31
CA LEU A 308 15.70 -8.15 -0.77
C LEU A 308 15.91 -9.25 0.29
N ALA A 309 17.07 -9.28 0.96
CA ALA A 309 17.31 -10.18 2.09
C ALA A 309 16.34 -9.89 3.26
N ASP A 310 16.10 -8.62 3.57
CA ASP A 310 15.17 -8.19 4.62
C ASP A 310 13.70 -8.60 4.35
N SER A 311 13.32 -8.76 3.07
CA SER A 311 12.00 -9.27 2.68
C SER A 311 11.82 -10.79 2.84
N ILE A 312 12.92 -11.54 3.01
CA ILE A 312 12.93 -13.02 3.08
C ILE A 312 13.16 -13.54 4.51
N LYS A 313 13.98 -12.84 5.29
CA LYS A 313 14.45 -13.26 6.63
C LYS A 313 13.32 -13.74 7.55
N VAL A 314 13.65 -14.68 8.43
CA VAL A 314 12.71 -15.22 9.44
C VAL A 314 13.39 -15.33 10.81
N GLY A 315 14.69 -15.61 10.85
CA GLY A 315 15.47 -15.77 12.07
C GLY A 315 16.10 -14.47 12.56
N LYS A 316 15.98 -14.26 13.88
CA LYS A 316 16.54 -13.11 14.60
C LYS A 316 18.01 -12.83 14.31
N LEU A 317 18.86 -13.86 14.20
CA LEU A 317 20.29 -13.68 13.88
C LEU A 317 20.51 -13.13 12.45
N THR A 318 19.71 -13.59 11.49
CA THR A 318 19.74 -13.08 10.11
C THR A 318 19.19 -11.65 10.07
N GLU A 319 18.15 -11.36 10.85
CA GLU A 319 17.58 -10.04 11.02
C GLU A 319 18.58 -9.02 11.58
N GLU A 320 19.20 -9.31 12.73
CA GLU A 320 20.21 -8.45 13.36
C GLU A 320 21.33 -8.13 12.35
N ARG A 321 21.87 -9.15 11.69
CA ARG A 321 22.93 -9.01 10.67
C ARG A 321 22.51 -8.16 9.47
N ILE A 322 21.26 -8.25 9.02
CA ILE A 322 20.71 -7.43 7.92
C ILE A 322 20.57 -5.98 8.38
N GLN A 323 20.06 -5.74 9.59
CA GLN A 323 19.82 -4.40 10.13
C GLN A 323 21.14 -3.67 10.45
N ASP A 324 22.15 -4.37 10.97
CA ASP A 324 23.52 -3.85 11.10
C ASP A 324 24.10 -3.43 9.74
N SER A 325 23.84 -4.22 8.70
CA SER A 325 24.32 -3.96 7.33
C SER A 325 23.59 -2.78 6.67
N LEU A 326 22.27 -2.62 6.92
CA LEU A 326 21.52 -1.43 6.51
C LEU A 326 22.05 -0.18 7.21
N THR A 327 22.17 -0.23 8.54
CA THR A 327 22.67 0.88 9.36
C THR A 327 24.05 1.32 8.89
N SER A 328 24.94 0.36 8.62
CA SER A 328 26.29 0.63 8.09
C SER A 328 26.28 1.37 6.74
N ILE A 329 25.34 1.06 5.83
CA ILE A 329 25.21 1.79 4.57
C ILE A 329 24.64 3.20 4.81
N GLU A 330 23.67 3.35 5.70
CA GLU A 330 23.06 4.66 5.99
C GLU A 330 24.01 5.63 6.70
N GLU A 331 24.87 5.13 7.59
CA GLU A 331 25.93 5.93 8.22
C GLU A 331 26.97 6.41 7.19
N LEU A 332 27.26 5.61 6.17
CA LEU A 332 28.13 5.99 5.06
C LEU A 332 27.48 7.05 4.16
N GLU A 333 26.21 6.87 3.79
CA GLU A 333 25.42 7.87 3.03
C GLU A 333 25.38 9.23 3.76
N ASP A 334 25.29 9.25 5.10
CA ASP A 334 25.33 10.48 5.89
C ASP A 334 26.74 11.06 6.06
N SER A 335 27.79 10.23 6.07
CA SER A 335 29.18 10.67 6.21
C SER A 335 29.60 11.55 5.02
N GLU A 336 29.21 11.17 3.80
CA GLU A 336 29.44 11.97 2.59
C GLU A 336 28.80 13.37 2.70
N ILE A 337 27.57 13.46 3.23
CA ILE A 337 26.88 14.75 3.42
C ILE A 337 27.52 15.58 4.54
N LYS A 338 27.97 14.95 5.64
CA LYS A 338 28.68 15.65 6.72
C LYS A 338 30.00 16.26 6.25
N GLN A 339 30.74 15.58 5.38
CA GLN A 339 31.98 16.12 4.80
C GLN A 339 31.71 17.36 3.94
N LEU A 340 30.63 17.35 3.15
CA LEU A 340 30.18 18.54 2.40
C LEU A 340 29.83 19.71 3.34
N ILE A 341 29.03 19.46 4.38
CA ILE A 341 28.67 20.46 5.40
C ILE A 341 29.93 21.06 6.05
N GLN A 342 30.93 20.23 6.37
CA GLN A 342 32.20 20.67 6.96
C GLN A 342 33.02 21.54 6.00
N LEU A 343 33.08 21.20 4.70
CA LEU A 343 33.73 22.03 3.68
C LEU A 343 33.08 23.42 3.59
N PHE A 344 31.75 23.48 3.48
CA PHE A 344 31.02 24.74 3.40
C PHE A 344 31.18 25.59 4.68
N HIS A 345 31.16 24.98 5.88
CA HIS A 345 31.45 25.71 7.12
C HIS A 345 32.88 26.22 7.18
N SER A 346 33.87 25.46 6.68
CA SER A 346 35.27 25.91 6.60
C SER A 346 35.39 27.19 5.78
N ILE A 347 34.82 27.21 4.56
CA ILE A 347 34.81 28.39 3.69
C ILE A 347 34.08 29.57 4.35
N LYS A 348 32.93 29.31 4.99
CA LYS A 348 32.14 30.32 5.70
C LYS A 348 32.87 30.94 6.89
N ASN A 349 33.65 30.15 7.60
CA ASN A 349 34.46 30.62 8.72
C ASN A 349 35.69 31.40 8.26
N ALA A 350 36.31 31.01 7.14
CA ALA A 350 37.38 31.78 6.51
C ALA A 350 36.88 33.17 6.06
N PHE A 351 35.74 33.21 5.35
CA PHE A 351 35.10 34.46 4.93
C PHE A 351 34.80 35.38 6.12
N ARG A 352 34.18 34.86 7.19
CA ARG A 352 33.88 35.62 8.40
C ARG A 352 35.14 36.14 9.09
N THR A 353 36.11 35.27 9.34
CA THR A 353 37.36 35.63 10.03
C THR A 353 38.11 36.73 9.28
N ASN A 354 38.21 36.62 7.95
CA ASN A 354 38.91 37.62 7.14
C ASN A 354 38.12 38.94 7.07
N GLY A 355 36.79 38.89 6.96
CA GLY A 355 35.93 40.07 7.05
C GLY A 355 36.03 40.79 8.40
N ASP A 356 36.01 40.04 9.49
CA ASP A 356 36.17 40.58 10.85
C ASP A 356 37.56 41.23 11.05
N LEU A 357 38.62 40.63 10.49
CA LEU A 357 39.97 41.23 10.48
C LEU A 357 40.02 42.54 9.69
N ILE A 358 39.33 42.64 8.55
CA ILE A 358 39.21 43.89 7.78
C ILE A 358 38.49 44.95 8.61
N LEU A 359 37.37 44.60 9.26
CA LEU A 359 36.61 45.52 10.12
C LEU A 359 37.41 45.96 11.36
N LEU A 360 38.19 45.07 11.97
CA LEU A 360 39.10 45.41 13.07
C LEU A 360 40.20 46.39 12.62
N ASN A 361 40.79 46.18 11.44
CA ASN A 361 41.77 47.10 10.86
C ASN A 361 41.14 48.47 10.55
N VAL A 362 39.92 48.52 10.01
CA VAL A 362 39.16 49.76 9.80
C VAL A 362 38.90 50.48 11.12
N ASN A 363 38.44 49.77 12.16
CA ASN A 363 38.21 50.34 13.49
C ASN A 363 39.50 50.90 14.12
N LYS A 364 40.63 50.21 13.92
CA LYS A 364 41.95 50.70 14.33
C LYS A 364 42.30 52.01 13.63
N LEU A 365 42.16 52.07 12.29
CA LEU A 365 42.40 53.29 11.50
C LEU A 365 41.51 54.47 11.96
N ILE A 366 40.23 54.23 12.26
CA ILE A 366 39.32 55.24 12.82
C ILE A 366 39.79 55.72 14.20
N SER A 367 40.37 54.84 15.02
CA SER A 367 40.84 55.19 16.36
C SER A 367 42.13 56.02 16.36
N GLU A 368 42.97 55.85 15.32
CA GLU A 368 44.29 56.48 15.16
C GLU A 368 44.24 57.79 14.35
N ASP A 369 43.31 57.92 13.38
CA ASP A 369 43.12 59.14 12.57
C ASP A 369 42.12 60.10 13.25
N ILE A 370 42.62 61.24 13.74
CA ILE A 370 41.86 62.24 14.48
C ILE A 370 40.72 62.85 13.63
N ASP A 371 40.89 63.01 12.32
CA ASP A 371 39.88 63.61 11.44
C ASP A 371 38.80 62.61 11.01
N LEU A 372 39.12 61.32 10.91
CA LEU A 372 38.11 60.25 10.84
C LEU A 372 37.32 60.18 12.15
N LYS A 373 38.00 60.18 13.30
CA LYS A 373 37.39 60.12 14.63
C LYS A 373 36.49 61.32 14.95
N ALA A 374 36.85 62.50 14.46
CA ALA A 374 36.06 63.72 14.58
C ALA A 374 34.97 63.88 13.51
N GLY A 375 34.80 62.90 12.61
CA GLY A 375 33.78 62.92 11.54
C GLY A 375 34.03 63.95 10.43
N LYS A 376 35.23 64.55 10.36
CA LYS A 376 35.61 65.53 9.33
C LYS A 376 36.03 64.88 8.01
N LYS A 377 36.43 63.61 8.07
CA LYS A 377 36.88 62.80 6.94
C LYS A 377 35.96 61.58 6.83
N GLY A 378 35.50 61.28 5.61
CA GLY A 378 34.61 60.15 5.34
C GLY A 378 35.37 58.84 5.08
N LEU A 379 34.76 57.71 5.44
CA LEU A 379 35.22 56.38 5.04
C LEU A 379 34.64 56.00 3.68
N ASN A 380 35.46 55.37 2.82
CA ASN A 380 34.96 54.73 1.61
C ASN A 380 34.32 53.37 1.96
N ILE A 381 33.06 53.41 2.42
CA ILE A 381 32.27 52.22 2.78
C ILE A 381 32.18 51.25 1.60
N LYS A 382 32.12 51.74 0.36
CA LYS A 382 32.09 50.90 -0.85
C LYS A 382 33.37 50.06 -0.97
N ALA A 383 34.55 50.67 -0.85
CA ALA A 383 35.82 49.94 -0.88
C ALA A 383 35.99 48.99 0.32
N ILE A 384 35.45 49.31 1.50
CA ILE A 384 35.44 48.40 2.66
C ILE A 384 34.59 47.16 2.34
N ASN A 385 33.39 47.35 1.78
CA ASN A 385 32.52 46.25 1.38
C ASN A 385 33.15 45.41 0.26
N GLU A 386 33.74 46.04 -0.77
CA GLU A 386 34.46 45.36 -1.85
C GLU A 386 35.64 44.50 -1.32
N ASN A 387 36.37 44.99 -0.31
CA ASN A 387 37.43 44.23 0.35
C ASN A 387 36.89 43.06 1.19
N ILE A 388 35.72 43.21 1.84
CA ILE A 388 35.07 42.12 2.58
C ILE A 388 34.50 41.08 1.63
N GLU A 389 33.86 41.49 0.54
CA GLU A 389 33.34 40.61 -0.51
C GLU A 389 34.44 39.77 -1.16
N ASN A 390 35.64 40.34 -1.33
CA ASN A 390 36.81 39.67 -1.90
C ASN A 390 37.83 39.20 -0.84
N CYS A 391 37.41 39.01 0.42
CA CYS A 391 38.33 38.66 1.52
C CYS A 391 38.85 37.21 1.49
N ILE A 392 38.39 36.39 0.54
CA ILE A 392 38.88 35.02 0.30
C ILE A 392 39.11 34.78 -1.20
N ASP A 393 39.94 33.78 -1.49
CA ASP A 393 40.16 33.28 -2.84
C ASP A 393 38.95 32.47 -3.32
N TRP A 394 37.99 33.15 -3.94
CA TRP A 394 36.77 32.54 -4.46
C TRP A 394 37.03 31.54 -5.58
N GLU A 395 38.09 31.71 -6.40
CA GLU A 395 38.43 30.77 -7.46
C GLU A 395 38.82 29.40 -6.87
N LYS A 396 39.73 29.39 -5.88
CA LYS A 396 40.08 28.17 -5.14
C LYS A 396 38.89 27.58 -4.39
N ALA A 397 38.05 28.42 -3.78
CA ALA A 397 36.84 27.96 -3.09
C ALA A 397 35.85 27.28 -4.06
N ASN A 398 35.63 27.86 -5.25
CA ASN A 398 34.74 27.31 -6.27
C ASN A 398 35.25 25.95 -6.77
N ASN A 399 36.55 25.84 -7.10
CA ASN A 399 37.15 24.57 -7.53
C ASN A 399 36.96 23.47 -6.49
N LEU A 400 37.26 23.76 -5.21
CA LEU A 400 37.04 22.81 -4.10
C LEU A 400 35.57 22.40 -3.93
N VAL A 401 34.63 23.33 -4.14
CA VAL A 401 33.19 23.05 -4.03
C VAL A 401 32.68 22.24 -5.22
N ILE A 402 33.15 22.50 -6.45
CA ILE A 402 32.81 21.78 -7.67
C ILE A 402 33.34 20.34 -7.61
N ASP A 403 34.61 20.14 -7.25
CA ASP A 403 35.20 18.81 -7.04
C ASP A 403 34.47 18.03 -5.93
N ALA A 404 33.96 18.74 -4.92
CA ALA A 404 33.19 18.13 -3.84
C ALA A 404 31.74 17.81 -4.22
N LEU A 405 31.05 18.61 -5.05
CA LEU A 405 29.64 18.46 -5.43
C LEU A 405 29.46 17.90 -6.85
N ASP A 406 29.72 16.60 -7.01
CA ASP A 406 29.32 15.87 -8.21
C ASP A 406 27.79 15.64 -8.29
N GLU A 407 27.30 15.28 -9.48
CA GLU A 407 25.87 15.01 -9.71
C GLU A 407 25.32 13.87 -8.84
N LYS A 408 26.19 12.93 -8.44
CA LYS A 408 25.86 11.78 -7.59
C LYS A 408 25.56 12.21 -6.15
N LYS A 409 26.35 13.12 -5.57
CA LYS A 409 26.11 13.69 -4.24
C LYS A 409 24.90 14.62 -4.24
N ILE A 410 24.64 15.35 -5.33
CA ILE A 410 23.40 16.13 -5.52
C ILE A 410 22.17 15.21 -5.49
N PHE A 411 22.25 14.07 -6.17
CA PHE A 411 21.21 13.02 -6.13
C PHE A 411 21.04 12.47 -4.71
N ASN A 412 22.12 12.03 -4.06
CA ASN A 412 22.08 11.50 -2.69
C ASN A 412 21.48 12.52 -1.69
N LEU A 413 21.85 13.80 -1.79
CA LEU A 413 21.29 14.88 -0.97
C LEU A 413 19.77 15.08 -1.18
N LYS A 414 19.27 14.88 -2.41
CA LYS A 414 17.85 15.01 -2.73
C LYS A 414 17.01 13.96 -2.01
N TYR A 415 17.50 12.72 -1.89
CA TYR A 415 16.75 11.60 -1.31
C TYR A 415 17.20 11.17 0.09
N ASN A 416 18.24 11.80 0.66
CA ASN A 416 18.63 11.54 2.05
C ASN A 416 17.47 11.83 3.02
N THR A 417 17.26 10.91 3.96
CA THR A 417 16.15 10.88 4.91
C THR A 417 16.34 11.82 6.10
N LYS A 418 17.59 12.19 6.43
CA LYS A 418 17.93 13.05 7.57
C LYS A 418 17.75 14.52 7.21
N LYS A 419 16.49 14.95 7.22
CA LYS A 419 16.02 16.33 6.97
C LYS A 419 16.94 17.40 7.58
N LYS A 420 17.43 17.24 8.81
CA LYS A 420 18.32 18.22 9.46
C LYS A 420 19.62 18.47 8.68
N LEU A 421 20.32 17.41 8.24
CA LEU A 421 21.57 17.53 7.46
C LEU A 421 21.29 18.17 6.11
N LYS A 422 20.17 17.78 5.48
CA LYS A 422 19.70 18.32 4.21
C LYS A 422 19.37 19.81 4.28
N ASP A 423 18.59 20.23 5.27
CA ASP A 423 18.21 21.63 5.50
C ASP A 423 19.47 22.50 5.81
N GLU A 424 20.41 21.96 6.59
CA GLU A 424 21.70 22.62 6.89
C GLU A 424 22.55 22.82 5.63
N LEU A 425 22.78 21.77 4.83
CA LEU A 425 23.58 21.86 3.61
C LEU A 425 22.94 22.77 2.57
N ILE A 426 21.62 22.73 2.39
CA ILE A 426 20.90 23.67 1.50
C ILE A 426 21.04 25.12 2.00
N GLY A 427 20.98 25.35 3.32
CA GLY A 427 21.21 26.66 3.92
C GLY A 427 22.64 27.19 3.70
N LEU A 428 23.62 26.29 3.68
CA LEU A 428 25.02 26.61 3.37
C LEU A 428 25.25 26.89 1.88
N ILE A 429 24.69 26.06 0.99
CA ILE A 429 24.74 26.27 -0.47
C ILE A 429 24.11 27.62 -0.84
N LYS A 430 22.92 27.95 -0.32
CA LYS A 430 22.28 29.26 -0.50
C LYS A 430 23.02 30.43 0.16
N TRP A 431 23.89 30.17 1.12
CA TRP A 431 24.78 31.21 1.65
C TRP A 431 25.96 31.42 0.69
N TYR A 432 26.56 30.34 0.20
CA TYR A 432 27.68 30.37 -0.75
C TYR A 432 27.31 31.07 -2.06
N GLU A 433 26.17 30.71 -2.66
CA GLU A 433 25.60 31.32 -3.88
C GLU A 433 25.45 32.85 -3.77
N ARG A 434 25.13 33.37 -2.59
CA ARG A 434 24.97 34.81 -2.37
C ARG A 434 26.29 35.56 -2.18
N CYS A 435 27.37 34.87 -1.81
CA CYS A 435 28.66 35.47 -1.50
C CYS A 435 29.72 35.29 -2.60
N SER A 436 29.65 34.19 -3.37
CA SER A 436 30.61 33.95 -4.47
C SER A 436 30.39 34.90 -5.64
N GLN A 437 31.48 35.41 -6.21
CA GLN A 437 31.45 36.25 -7.42
C GLN A 437 31.19 35.44 -8.70
N VAL A 438 31.48 34.12 -8.71
CA VAL A 438 31.17 33.23 -9.84
C VAL A 438 29.86 32.50 -9.55
N LYS A 439 28.76 33.06 -10.07
CA LYS A 439 27.41 32.59 -9.75
C LYS A 439 26.96 31.40 -10.60
N SER A 440 27.43 31.28 -11.85
CA SER A 440 26.94 30.29 -12.84
C SER A 440 26.94 28.86 -12.31
N ASP A 441 28.11 28.35 -11.92
CA ASP A 441 28.32 26.91 -11.77
C ASP A 441 27.62 26.36 -10.52
N ILE A 442 27.49 27.19 -9.48
CA ILE A 442 26.71 26.89 -8.28
C ILE A 442 25.20 27.01 -8.54
N SER A 443 24.77 28.01 -9.33
CA SER A 443 23.37 28.11 -9.76
C SER A 443 22.96 26.89 -10.58
N ASP A 444 23.81 26.39 -11.49
CA ASP A 444 23.57 25.16 -12.25
C ASP A 444 23.42 23.93 -11.34
N ILE A 445 24.26 23.81 -10.31
CA ILE A 445 24.16 22.76 -9.28
C ILE A 445 22.83 22.84 -8.52
N ILE A 446 22.40 24.05 -8.15
CA ILE A 446 21.12 24.30 -7.46
C ILE A 446 19.94 24.02 -8.39
N GLU A 447 20.04 24.37 -9.67
CA GLU A 447 19.00 24.10 -10.67
C GLU A 447 18.86 22.59 -10.92
N LYS A 448 19.97 21.87 -11.11
CA LYS A 448 19.99 20.39 -11.17
C LYS A 448 19.33 19.78 -9.93
N TYR A 449 19.69 20.24 -8.73
CA TYR A 449 19.07 19.79 -7.49
C TYR A 449 17.55 20.04 -7.48
N ASN A 450 17.09 21.20 -7.92
CA ASN A 450 15.66 21.55 -7.96
C ASN A 450 14.90 20.71 -9.01
N ASN A 451 15.50 20.50 -10.19
CA ASN A 451 14.95 19.75 -11.32
C ASN A 451 14.84 18.24 -11.06
N LEU A 452 15.60 17.68 -10.11
CA LEU A 452 15.37 16.31 -9.64
C LEU A 452 13.95 16.16 -9.06
N LYS A 453 13.14 15.28 -9.65
CA LYS A 453 11.80 14.97 -9.14
C LYS A 453 11.89 14.32 -7.75
N PRO A 454 11.09 14.73 -6.75
CA PRO A 454 11.04 14.00 -5.48
C PRO A 454 10.57 12.56 -5.71
N LYS A 455 11.15 11.59 -4.98
CA LYS A 455 10.71 10.20 -5.01
C LYS A 455 9.48 10.09 -4.12
N ILE A 456 8.31 10.21 -4.73
CA ILE A 456 7.02 10.12 -4.06
C ILE A 456 6.60 8.63 -4.05
N PRO A 457 6.19 8.05 -2.90
CA PRO A 457 5.80 6.64 -2.78
C PRO A 457 4.38 6.37 -3.32
N PHE A 458 3.81 7.32 -4.06
CA PHE A 458 2.49 7.23 -4.67
C PHE A 458 2.45 7.99 -6.00
N GLN A 459 1.53 7.60 -6.88
CA GLN A 459 1.14 8.34 -8.08
C GLN A 459 -0.27 8.91 -7.88
N ILE A 460 -0.49 10.18 -8.26
CA ILE A 460 -1.83 10.75 -8.34
C ILE A 460 -2.47 10.24 -9.65
N LEU A 461 -3.49 9.40 -9.54
CA LEU A 461 -4.29 8.93 -10.67
C LEU A 461 -5.31 9.98 -11.13
N SER A 462 -5.91 10.69 -10.18
CA SER A 462 -6.81 11.83 -10.45
C SER A 462 -6.98 12.72 -9.22
N SER A 463 -7.46 13.94 -9.45
CA SER A 463 -7.86 14.89 -8.41
C SER A 463 -9.21 15.53 -8.75
N GLU A 464 -10.10 15.63 -7.76
CA GLU A 464 -11.41 16.29 -7.88
C GLU A 464 -11.60 17.31 -6.74
N ILE A 465 -12.33 18.39 -7.01
CA ILE A 465 -12.76 19.34 -5.97
C ILE A 465 -14.26 19.15 -5.78
N ILE A 466 -14.67 18.73 -4.59
CA ILE A 466 -16.08 18.47 -4.26
C ILE A 466 -16.63 19.52 -3.29
N ASN A 467 -17.86 19.96 -3.52
CA ASN A 467 -18.69 20.66 -2.54
C ASN A 467 -19.62 19.62 -1.91
N ILE A 468 -19.44 19.34 -0.62
CA ILE A 468 -20.08 18.20 0.05
C ILE A 468 -21.58 18.44 0.22
N TYR A 469 -22.03 19.67 0.44
CA TYR A 469 -23.41 19.94 0.86
C TYR A 469 -24.29 20.49 -0.27
N ASN A 470 -23.75 20.61 -1.49
CA ASN A 470 -24.42 21.28 -2.62
C ASN A 470 -24.81 22.73 -2.33
N ASN A 471 -24.23 23.33 -1.29
CA ASN A 471 -24.57 24.68 -0.86
C ASN A 471 -24.15 25.68 -1.95
N PRO A 472 -24.96 26.70 -2.26
CA PRO A 472 -24.52 27.78 -3.14
C PRO A 472 -23.30 28.46 -2.52
N PHE A 473 -22.36 28.91 -3.36
CA PHE A 473 -21.06 29.46 -2.96
C PHE A 473 -21.19 30.84 -2.26
N TYR A 474 -21.74 30.87 -1.05
CA TYR A 474 -21.67 32.02 -0.16
C TYR A 474 -20.41 31.93 0.72
N TYR A 475 -19.90 33.10 1.12
CA TYR A 475 -18.65 33.23 1.87
C TYR A 475 -18.54 32.34 3.13
N LYS A 476 -19.67 32.12 3.84
CA LYS A 476 -19.70 31.29 5.06
C LYS A 476 -19.70 29.77 4.83
N TYR A 477 -19.62 29.31 3.59
CA TYR A 477 -19.66 27.90 3.19
C TYR A 477 -18.35 27.47 2.49
N LEU A 478 -17.26 28.23 2.62
CA LEU A 478 -15.96 27.85 2.05
C LEU A 478 -15.37 26.58 2.71
N ASP A 479 -15.73 26.30 3.96
CA ASP A 479 -15.35 25.07 4.68
C ASP A 479 -16.05 23.80 4.12
N ASP A 480 -17.03 23.95 3.19
CA ASP A 480 -17.76 22.85 2.54
C ASP A 480 -16.99 22.24 1.35
N ILE A 481 -15.80 22.76 1.02
CA ILE A 481 -14.98 22.37 -0.13
C ILE A 481 -13.86 21.42 0.30
N LYS A 482 -13.73 20.29 -0.39
CA LYS A 482 -12.65 19.31 -0.19
C LYS A 482 -11.95 18.97 -1.50
N ILE A 483 -10.65 18.69 -1.42
CA ILE A 483 -9.85 18.13 -2.51
C ILE A 483 -9.79 16.62 -2.29
N VAL A 484 -10.29 15.85 -3.25
CA VAL A 484 -10.17 14.40 -3.30
C VAL A 484 -9.02 14.05 -4.23
N LEU A 485 -8.05 13.27 -3.76
CA LEU A 485 -6.95 12.72 -4.54
C LEU A 485 -7.10 11.20 -4.58
N LYS A 486 -7.17 10.62 -5.78
CA LYS A 486 -7.07 9.17 -5.96
C LYS A 486 -5.63 8.81 -6.24
N LEU A 487 -5.04 8.02 -5.35
CA LEU A 487 -3.63 7.67 -5.34
C LEU A 487 -3.46 6.19 -5.60
N GLU A 488 -2.44 5.83 -6.37
CA GLU A 488 -1.86 4.49 -6.36
C GLU A 488 -0.61 4.55 -5.47
N VAL A 489 -0.61 3.83 -4.35
CA VAL A 489 0.45 3.87 -3.34
C VAL A 489 1.32 2.62 -3.50
N PHE A 490 2.61 2.84 -3.74
CA PHE A 490 3.59 1.78 -4.02
C PHE A 490 4.38 1.35 -2.76
N GLU A 491 4.44 2.20 -1.73
CA GLU A 491 5.17 1.95 -0.48
C GLU A 491 4.44 2.64 0.69
N SER A 492 4.08 1.87 1.73
CA SER A 492 3.35 2.38 2.88
C SER A 492 4.14 3.47 3.63
N SER A 493 3.54 4.64 3.85
CA SER A 493 4.27 5.84 4.30
C SER A 493 3.36 6.89 4.97
N ILE A 494 3.93 7.74 5.82
CA ILE A 494 3.23 8.91 6.39
C ILE A 494 3.65 10.14 5.60
N ILE A 495 2.67 10.87 5.07
CA ILE A 495 2.90 11.97 4.13
C ILE A 495 2.16 13.22 4.56
N ASP A 496 2.89 14.33 4.55
CA ASP A 496 2.39 15.66 4.86
C ASP A 496 1.83 16.34 3.61
N PHE A 497 0.50 16.37 3.48
CA PHE A 497 -0.18 17.15 2.44
C PHE A 497 -0.32 18.61 2.90
N ASN A 498 0.17 19.54 2.08
CA ASN A 498 0.08 20.98 2.31
C ASN A 498 -0.80 21.63 1.23
N VAL A 499 -1.96 22.16 1.62
CA VAL A 499 -2.88 22.84 0.69
C VAL A 499 -2.60 24.35 0.73
N ASN A 500 -1.81 24.84 -0.23
CA ASN A 500 -1.44 26.25 -0.34
C ASN A 500 -2.46 27.03 -1.19
N LYS A 501 -3.17 27.99 -0.58
CA LYS A 501 -4.03 28.93 -1.30
C LYS A 501 -3.17 30.03 -1.96
N LYS A 502 -2.96 29.95 -3.27
CA LYS A 502 -2.39 31.06 -4.05
C LYS A 502 -3.47 32.11 -4.36
N THR A 503 -3.19 33.37 -4.07
CA THR A 503 -3.98 34.53 -4.49
C THR A 503 -3.33 35.20 -5.69
N LYS A 504 -4.06 36.12 -6.35
CA LYS A 504 -3.52 36.85 -7.50
C LYS A 504 -2.33 37.77 -7.14
N PHE A 505 -2.11 38.05 -5.85
CA PHE A 505 -0.93 38.74 -5.34
C PHE A 505 0.35 37.89 -5.41
N ASP A 506 0.27 36.56 -5.29
CA ASP A 506 1.46 35.71 -5.32
C ASP A 506 2.11 35.68 -6.72
N LEU A 507 1.34 35.91 -7.79
CA LEU A 507 1.90 36.19 -9.12
C LEU A 507 2.49 37.60 -9.22
N LEU A 508 1.87 38.60 -8.59
CA LEU A 508 2.31 39.99 -8.67
C LEU A 508 3.60 40.22 -7.87
N ASN A 509 3.72 39.64 -6.68
CA ASN A 509 4.95 39.70 -5.89
C ASN A 509 6.11 39.00 -6.60
N LYS A 510 5.85 37.88 -7.31
CA LYS A 510 6.89 37.25 -8.14
C LYS A 510 7.32 38.15 -9.30
N LEU A 511 6.36 38.77 -9.99
CA LEU A 511 6.62 39.79 -11.03
C LEU A 511 7.27 41.08 -10.50
N LEU A 512 7.20 41.36 -9.19
CA LEU A 512 7.85 42.51 -8.54
C LEU A 512 9.25 42.16 -8.02
N GLU A 513 9.48 40.91 -7.60
CA GLU A 513 10.82 40.38 -7.33
C GLU A 513 11.64 40.27 -8.63
N ASP A 514 10.98 40.00 -9.77
CA ASP A 514 11.58 40.03 -11.11
C ASP A 514 11.78 41.48 -11.66
N ALA A 515 11.41 42.55 -10.93
CA ALA A 515 11.32 43.92 -11.46
C ALA A 515 11.97 45.05 -10.61
N ASP A 516 12.82 44.68 -9.64
CA ASP A 516 13.84 45.57 -9.02
C ASP A 516 13.35 46.94 -8.50
N LEU A 517 12.29 46.94 -7.67
CA LEU A 517 11.77 48.15 -6.99
C LEU A 517 11.92 48.08 -5.45
N PRO A 518 12.20 49.22 -4.78
CA PRO A 518 12.61 49.23 -3.37
C PRO A 518 11.48 48.90 -2.39
N LYS A 519 11.77 48.01 -1.44
CA LYS A 519 10.86 47.65 -0.33
C LYS A 519 10.81 48.75 0.72
N ILE A 520 9.64 49.37 0.91
CA ILE A 520 9.37 50.30 2.02
C ILE A 520 8.94 49.49 3.25
N ASN A 521 9.72 49.57 4.33
CA ASN A 521 9.33 49.05 5.64
C ASN A 521 8.28 49.96 6.28
N ILE A 522 7.25 49.38 6.89
CA ILE A 522 6.40 50.06 7.88
C ILE A 522 6.36 49.18 9.14
N TYR A 523 6.52 49.82 10.29
CA TYR A 523 6.68 49.16 11.59
C TYR A 523 5.42 48.46 12.09
N ASP A 524 5.64 47.40 12.86
CA ASP A 524 4.61 46.63 13.56
C ASP A 524 4.31 47.22 14.93
N SER A 525 3.04 47.18 15.38
CA SER A 525 2.65 47.61 16.71
C SER A 525 1.47 46.81 17.29
N HIS A 526 1.82 45.82 18.11
CA HIS A 526 1.04 45.32 19.25
C HIS A 526 -0.38 44.77 18.98
N SER A 527 -0.56 43.45 19.14
CA SER A 527 -1.01 42.91 20.44
C SER A 527 -1.15 41.39 20.44
N SER A 528 -0.82 40.79 21.58
CA SER A 528 -1.00 39.37 21.88
C SER A 528 -2.46 39.03 22.16
N TYR A 529 -2.96 37.91 21.63
CA TYR A 529 -3.89 37.06 22.38
C TYR A 529 -3.61 35.58 22.15
N ASP A 530 -3.35 34.90 23.26
CA ASP A 530 -3.31 33.45 23.41
C ASP A 530 -4.67 32.83 23.05
N LEU A 531 -4.70 31.61 22.52
CA LEU A 531 -5.77 30.63 22.76
C LEU A 531 -5.34 29.22 22.32
N SER A 532 -5.23 28.34 23.32
CA SER A 532 -4.86 26.92 23.25
C SER A 532 -5.92 26.04 22.52
N PRO A 533 -5.60 24.81 22.06
CA PRO A 533 -6.45 24.06 21.13
C PRO A 533 -7.50 23.16 21.81
N ALA A 534 -8.58 22.83 21.08
CA ALA A 534 -9.55 21.81 21.47
C ALA A 534 -10.17 21.11 20.23
N PRO A 535 -10.66 19.86 20.36
CA PRO A 535 -10.78 18.90 19.26
C PRO A 535 -12.19 18.79 18.66
N VAL A 536 -12.32 18.26 17.44
CA VAL A 536 -13.62 17.82 16.88
C VAL A 536 -13.47 16.56 16.01
N ASP A 537 -14.10 15.47 16.45
CA ASP A 537 -14.32 14.23 15.68
C ASP A 537 -15.38 14.38 14.57
N ASN A 538 -15.45 13.33 13.73
CA ASN A 538 -16.55 12.95 12.80
C ASN A 538 -16.49 13.49 11.36
N VAL A 539 -16.12 12.59 10.45
CA VAL A 539 -16.36 12.71 9.00
C VAL A 539 -17.76 12.16 8.68
N LYS A 540 -18.58 12.93 7.94
CA LYS A 540 -19.80 12.46 7.26
C LYS A 540 -19.87 12.99 5.82
N VAL A 541 -20.56 12.23 4.97
CA VAL A 541 -20.62 12.34 3.50
C VAL A 541 -21.84 13.18 3.05
N TYR A 542 -21.82 13.79 1.84
CA TYR A 542 -22.90 13.85 0.82
C TYR A 542 -22.47 14.68 -0.43
N ASN A 543 -23.38 15.29 -1.23
CA ASN A 543 -23.14 15.72 -2.64
C ASN A 543 -23.97 16.98 -3.06
N ARG A 544 -23.62 17.84 -4.06
CA ARG A 544 -22.56 17.76 -5.11
C ARG A 544 -22.03 19.06 -5.81
N ALA A 545 -22.83 19.91 -6.49
CA ALA A 545 -22.42 20.51 -7.80
C ALA A 545 -23.03 21.85 -8.34
N LYS A 546 -22.17 22.64 -9.03
CA LYS A 546 -22.32 23.51 -10.24
C LYS A 546 -22.79 25.00 -10.23
N ASN A 547 -21.84 25.88 -10.63
CA ASN A 547 -21.88 26.95 -11.69
C ASN A 547 -22.75 28.24 -11.48
N ASN A 548 -22.43 29.46 -11.99
CA ASN A 548 -21.27 30.01 -12.71
C ASN A 548 -21.27 31.59 -12.77
N LEU A 549 -20.08 32.24 -12.82
CA LEU A 549 -19.75 33.56 -13.43
C LEU A 549 -20.38 34.89 -12.87
N LYS A 550 -19.81 36.13 -12.96
CA LYS A 550 -18.43 36.71 -13.11
C LYS A 550 -18.49 38.27 -13.26
N TYR A 551 -17.82 39.12 -12.43
CA TYR A 551 -17.41 40.54 -12.74
C TYR A 551 -16.27 41.07 -11.79
N LYS A 552 -16.01 42.39 -11.69
CA LYS A 552 -14.75 43.06 -11.22
C LYS A 552 -15.03 44.16 -10.14
N LEU A 553 -14.10 44.92 -9.48
CA LEU A 553 -12.62 45.09 -9.53
C LEU A 553 -12.06 45.80 -8.25
N LYS A 554 -10.74 45.65 -7.99
CA LYS A 554 -9.82 46.57 -7.23
C LYS A 554 -9.81 46.54 -5.68
N ILE A 555 -8.65 46.88 -5.09
CA ILE A 555 -8.08 46.35 -3.82
C ILE A 555 -7.61 47.48 -2.86
N PRO A 556 -7.65 47.25 -1.52
CA PRO A 556 -6.56 47.65 -0.62
C PRO A 556 -6.09 46.54 0.36
N GLY A 557 -4.79 46.48 0.64
CA GLY A 557 -4.05 45.29 1.12
C GLY A 557 -4.31 44.64 2.50
N THR A 558 -3.95 43.35 2.59
CA THR A 558 -3.25 42.72 3.73
C THR A 558 -2.65 41.40 3.24
N GLU A 559 -1.39 41.07 3.59
CA GLU A 559 -0.81 39.76 3.28
C GLU A 559 -1.21 38.75 4.37
N ILE A 560 -1.88 37.66 3.99
CA ILE A 560 -2.21 36.58 4.94
C ILE A 560 -1.92 35.23 4.28
N LYS A 561 -0.86 34.57 4.73
CA LYS A 561 -0.48 33.21 4.33
C LYS A 561 -1.06 32.21 5.34
N TYR A 562 -2.08 31.47 4.92
CA TYR A 562 -2.63 30.35 5.69
C TYR A 562 -2.02 29.02 5.20
N TYR A 563 -1.52 28.23 6.13
CA TYR A 563 -0.99 26.89 5.90
C TYR A 563 -1.85 25.88 6.64
N HIS A 564 -2.46 24.93 5.93
CA HIS A 564 -3.02 23.72 6.53
C HIS A 564 -2.18 22.52 6.14
N LYS A 565 -1.78 21.74 7.15
CA LYS A 565 -0.88 20.60 7.03
C LYS A 565 -1.57 19.38 7.63
N GLU A 566 -1.84 18.37 6.81
CA GLU A 566 -2.36 17.08 7.28
C GLU A 566 -1.36 15.97 7.01
N SER A 567 -0.94 15.30 8.09
CA SER A 567 -0.12 14.09 8.05
C SER A 567 -1.04 12.88 7.89
N ILE A 568 -0.99 12.23 6.72
CA ILE A 568 -1.89 11.12 6.38
C ILE A 568 -1.04 9.85 6.21
N LYS A 569 -1.45 8.77 6.86
CA LYS A 569 -0.85 7.45 6.67
C LYS A 569 -1.45 6.82 5.43
N LEU A 570 -0.62 6.58 4.42
CA LEU A 570 -0.96 5.82 3.23
C LEU A 570 -0.50 4.37 3.42
N ASN A 571 -1.36 3.42 3.04
CA ASN A 571 -1.03 2.01 2.93
C ASN A 571 -0.94 1.65 1.43
N GLU A 572 -0.21 0.59 1.09
CA GLU A 572 -0.08 0.12 -0.30
C GLU A 572 -1.42 -0.18 -0.98
N GLY A 573 -1.47 0.10 -2.29
CA GLY A 573 -2.66 -0.08 -3.14
C GLY A 573 -3.39 1.24 -3.45
N LEU A 574 -4.63 1.11 -3.93
CA LEU A 574 -5.45 2.27 -4.30
C LEU A 574 -6.01 2.95 -3.04
N THR A 575 -5.59 4.19 -2.81
CA THR A 575 -5.99 4.99 -1.64
C THR A 575 -6.66 6.29 -2.11
N GLU A 576 -7.84 6.61 -1.56
CA GLU A 576 -8.47 7.92 -1.73
C GLU A 576 -8.16 8.81 -0.53
N VAL A 577 -7.59 9.99 -0.79
CA VAL A 577 -7.19 10.98 0.22
C VAL A 577 -8.08 12.20 0.08
N VAL A 578 -8.71 12.61 1.17
CA VAL A 578 -9.65 13.76 1.18
C VAL A 578 -9.12 14.86 2.08
N LEU A 579 -8.64 15.94 1.47
CA LEU A 579 -8.05 17.10 2.15
C LEU A 579 -9.11 18.21 2.31
N PRO A 580 -9.33 18.76 3.52
CA PRO A 580 -10.23 19.88 3.76
C PRO A 580 -9.58 21.25 3.48
N CYS A 581 -10.38 22.18 2.99
CA CYS A 581 -9.99 23.57 2.76
C CYS A 581 -10.55 24.49 3.86
N TYR A 582 -9.93 24.51 5.04
CA TYR A 582 -10.44 25.30 6.18
C TYR A 582 -10.11 26.80 6.14
N LYS A 583 -11.06 27.61 6.63
CA LYS A 583 -10.96 29.01 7.08
C LYS A 583 -10.40 30.05 6.10
N CYS A 584 -11.30 30.86 5.56
CA CYS A 584 -10.97 32.18 5.00
C CYS A 584 -11.49 33.31 5.92
N ASN A 585 -10.68 33.77 6.86
CA ASN A 585 -10.98 35.01 7.59
C ASN A 585 -10.38 36.21 6.82
N LYS A 586 -11.26 37.18 6.50
CA LYS A 586 -11.05 38.35 5.60
C LYS A 586 -10.78 38.03 4.13
N ILE A 587 -11.68 38.50 3.26
CA ILE A 587 -11.42 38.88 1.87
C ILE A 587 -12.08 40.26 1.65
N ASN A 588 -11.38 41.19 1.00
CA ASN A 588 -11.94 42.48 0.60
C ASN A 588 -13.14 42.31 -0.36
N GLU A 589 -14.14 43.16 -0.20
CA GLU A 589 -15.50 42.97 -0.78
C GLU A 589 -15.61 43.06 -2.32
N ASN A 590 -14.52 43.39 -3.05
CA ASN A 590 -14.59 43.87 -4.44
C ASN A 590 -14.26 42.84 -5.55
N MET A 591 -14.40 41.54 -5.31
CA MET A 591 -14.00 40.50 -6.30
C MET A 591 -15.02 39.37 -6.57
N PHE A 592 -16.20 39.41 -5.97
CA PHE A 592 -17.30 38.49 -6.28
C PHE A 592 -18.65 39.21 -6.11
N GLU A 593 -19.58 39.02 -7.05
CA GLU A 593 -21.01 39.26 -6.77
C GLU A 593 -21.52 38.15 -5.84
N VAL A 594 -21.25 38.31 -4.55
CA VAL A 594 -21.87 37.49 -3.52
C VAL A 594 -23.25 38.07 -3.30
N ILE A 595 -24.30 37.36 -3.74
CA ILE A 595 -25.67 37.69 -3.35
C ILE A 595 -25.73 37.60 -1.83
N GLU A 596 -25.91 38.73 -1.16
CA GLU A 596 -26.08 38.74 0.29
C GLU A 596 -27.30 37.89 0.67
N ALA A 597 -27.13 37.06 1.69
CA ALA A 597 -28.27 36.43 2.33
C ALA A 597 -29.25 37.54 2.78
N PRO A 598 -30.57 37.43 2.51
CA PRO A 598 -31.54 38.48 2.85
C PRO A 598 -31.49 38.91 4.32
N SER A 599 -31.10 37.99 5.22
CA SER A 599 -30.92 38.23 6.65
C SER A 599 -29.74 39.16 7.01
N ALA A 600 -28.71 39.25 6.15
CA ALA A 600 -27.57 40.15 6.27
C ALA A 600 -27.90 41.53 5.70
N LYS A 601 -28.51 41.59 4.51
CA LYS A 601 -29.01 42.84 3.91
C LYS A 601 -29.97 43.59 4.85
N ILE A 602 -30.96 42.88 5.41
CA ILE A 602 -31.88 43.43 6.43
C ILE A 602 -31.12 43.96 7.67
N ARG A 603 -30.01 43.34 8.07
CA ARG A 603 -29.21 43.82 9.22
C ARG A 603 -28.44 45.09 8.88
N ARG A 604 -27.86 45.21 7.67
CA ARG A 604 -27.17 46.43 7.24
C ARG A 604 -28.15 47.59 7.10
N GLU A 605 -29.30 47.36 6.45
CA GLU A 605 -30.34 48.40 6.29
C GLU A 605 -30.92 48.85 7.64
N LEU A 606 -31.06 47.95 8.62
CA LEU A 606 -31.40 48.33 9.99
C LEU A 606 -30.32 49.21 10.64
N LEU A 607 -29.04 48.84 10.56
CA LEU A 607 -27.96 49.63 11.17
C LEU A 607 -27.86 51.04 10.56
N VAL A 608 -27.96 51.16 9.23
CA VAL A 608 -27.96 52.48 8.56
C VAL A 608 -29.16 53.31 9.01
N ALA A 609 -30.35 52.73 9.10
CA ALA A 609 -31.54 53.43 9.60
C ALA A 609 -31.45 53.77 11.11
N GLU A 610 -30.64 53.04 11.89
CA GLU A 610 -30.38 53.31 13.30
C GLU A 610 -29.37 54.47 13.47
N ASP A 611 -28.30 54.48 12.69
CA ASP A 611 -27.33 55.60 12.64
C ASP A 611 -28.01 56.89 12.15
N ASP A 612 -28.82 56.82 11.08
CA ASP A 612 -29.63 57.94 10.59
C ASP A 612 -30.58 58.45 11.67
N LEU A 613 -31.23 57.57 12.46
CA LEU A 613 -32.12 57.96 13.55
C LEU A 613 -31.37 58.56 14.74
N GLU A 614 -30.13 58.15 15.01
CA GLU A 614 -29.32 58.73 16.08
C GLU A 614 -28.84 60.14 15.70
N LEU A 615 -28.44 60.34 14.45
CA LEU A 615 -28.23 61.69 13.88
C LEU A 615 -29.51 62.53 13.94
N ILE A 616 -30.68 61.93 13.62
CA ILE A 616 -32.01 62.57 13.71
C ILE A 616 -32.51 62.75 15.17
N ASN A 617 -31.71 62.40 16.19
CA ASN A 617 -32.04 62.71 17.59
C ASN A 617 -31.16 63.84 18.18
N GLN A 618 -30.13 64.29 17.46
CA GLN A 618 -29.08 65.19 17.99
C GLN A 618 -29.09 66.62 17.40
N ALA A 619 -29.96 66.93 16.44
CA ALA A 619 -30.08 68.27 15.85
C ALA A 619 -31.47 68.91 16.07
N ASP A 620 -31.68 70.14 15.57
CA ASP A 620 -32.99 70.81 15.52
C ASP A 620 -33.55 70.71 14.09
N PHE A 621 -34.69 70.04 13.89
CA PHE A 621 -35.04 69.45 12.60
C PHE A 621 -35.95 70.25 11.66
N PHE A 622 -35.68 70.11 10.37
CA PHE A 622 -36.61 70.41 9.29
C PHE A 622 -37.45 69.17 8.92
N ALA A 623 -38.52 69.37 8.15
CA ALA A 623 -39.46 68.28 7.85
C ALA A 623 -38.89 67.21 6.90
N THR A 624 -37.84 67.57 6.14
CA THR A 624 -37.22 66.77 5.08
C THR A 624 -36.40 65.59 5.62
N GLU A 625 -35.68 65.76 6.74
CA GLU A 625 -34.92 64.67 7.35
C GLU A 625 -35.86 63.55 7.85
N ILE A 626 -36.97 63.94 8.49
CA ILE A 626 -37.98 63.02 9.03
C ILE A 626 -38.65 62.22 7.90
N GLU A 627 -39.01 62.87 6.79
CA GLU A 627 -39.63 62.19 5.64
C GLU A 627 -38.66 61.17 4.96
N SER A 628 -37.35 61.42 5.03
CA SER A 628 -36.33 60.47 4.55
C SER A 628 -36.29 59.21 5.42
N ALA A 629 -36.27 59.38 6.75
CA ALA A 629 -36.31 58.26 7.70
C ALA A 629 -37.60 57.43 7.58
N GLU A 630 -38.76 58.06 7.37
CA GLU A 630 -40.02 57.35 7.09
C GLU A 630 -39.95 56.52 5.80
N LYS A 631 -39.34 57.03 4.74
CA LYS A 631 -39.14 56.30 3.47
C LYS A 631 -38.23 55.08 3.66
N GLY A 632 -37.09 55.24 4.34
CA GLY A 632 -36.20 54.12 4.70
C GLY A 632 -36.92 53.05 5.53
N MET A 633 -37.68 53.47 6.54
CA MET A 633 -38.46 52.56 7.39
C MET A 633 -39.58 51.84 6.62
N ASN A 634 -40.19 52.48 5.61
CA ASN A 634 -41.18 51.85 4.74
C ASN A 634 -40.56 50.81 3.78
N VAL A 635 -39.32 51.02 3.30
CA VAL A 635 -38.58 49.98 2.56
C VAL A 635 -38.33 48.75 3.45
N ILE A 636 -37.90 48.94 4.70
CA ILE A 636 -37.72 47.85 5.67
C ILE A 636 -39.05 47.12 5.98
N LYS A 637 -40.21 47.82 5.97
CA LYS A 637 -41.54 47.19 6.10
C LYS A 637 -41.87 46.25 4.94
N ILE A 638 -41.40 46.50 3.71
CA ILE A 638 -41.65 45.60 2.56
C ILE A 638 -41.01 44.23 2.81
N PHE A 639 -39.82 44.18 3.41
CA PHE A 639 -39.14 42.93 3.75
C PHE A 639 -39.80 42.15 4.91
N LYS A 640 -40.80 42.72 5.59
CA LYS A 640 -41.53 42.09 6.72
C LYS A 640 -42.35 40.86 6.30
N PHE A 641 -42.66 40.71 5.00
CA PHE A 641 -43.32 39.52 4.44
C PHE A 641 -42.46 38.24 4.48
N PHE A 642 -41.13 38.36 4.59
CA PHE A 642 -40.21 37.21 4.65
C PHE A 642 -39.98 36.76 6.10
N ARG A 643 -40.93 36.00 6.68
CA ARG A 643 -40.97 35.44 8.07
C ARG A 643 -39.70 35.67 8.93
N PRO A 644 -39.54 36.83 9.60
CA PRO A 644 -38.38 37.11 10.45
C PRO A 644 -38.51 36.47 11.85
N LYS A 645 -37.38 36.24 12.54
CA LYS A 645 -37.38 35.87 13.97
C LYS A 645 -38.01 36.98 14.84
N ALA A 646 -38.66 36.61 15.94
CA ALA A 646 -39.41 37.51 16.82
C ALA A 646 -38.61 38.73 17.31
N GLU A 647 -37.33 38.57 17.68
CA GLU A 647 -36.44 39.69 18.07
C GLU A 647 -36.35 40.79 17.01
N LYS A 648 -36.23 40.43 15.73
CA LYS A 648 -36.14 41.42 14.64
C LYS A 648 -37.46 42.18 14.46
N ILE A 649 -38.60 41.52 14.73
CA ILE A 649 -39.92 42.17 14.71
C ILE A 649 -40.03 43.17 15.88
N ALA A 650 -39.48 42.84 17.05
CA ALA A 650 -39.41 43.75 18.19
C ALA A 650 -38.51 44.97 17.92
N GLN A 651 -37.33 44.77 17.32
CA GLN A 651 -36.43 45.86 16.91
C GLN A 651 -37.11 46.82 15.91
N ILE A 652 -37.73 46.28 14.84
CA ILE A 652 -38.48 47.09 13.85
C ILE A 652 -39.61 47.89 14.52
N LYS A 653 -40.31 47.31 15.51
CA LYS A 653 -41.39 48.01 16.23
C LYS A 653 -40.84 49.09 17.18
N SER A 654 -39.68 48.85 17.80
CA SER A 654 -38.99 49.83 18.64
C SER A 654 -38.58 51.08 17.84
N GLN A 655 -37.97 50.89 16.66
CA GLN A 655 -37.56 52.02 15.81
C GLN A 655 -38.76 52.79 15.23
N GLN A 656 -39.88 52.11 14.92
CA GLN A 656 -41.13 52.76 14.53
C GLN A 656 -41.67 53.69 15.63
N ASN A 657 -41.68 53.24 16.88
CA ASN A 657 -42.09 54.08 18.01
C ASN A 657 -41.18 55.33 18.19
N LYS A 658 -39.88 55.23 17.91
CA LYS A 658 -38.97 56.39 17.98
C LYS A 658 -39.28 57.43 16.90
N ILE A 659 -39.54 57.00 15.67
CA ILE A 659 -39.94 57.88 14.56
C ILE A 659 -41.23 58.64 14.92
N GLU A 660 -42.24 57.95 15.46
CA GLU A 660 -43.51 58.56 15.89
C GLU A 660 -43.31 59.63 16.99
N GLN A 661 -42.41 59.38 17.95
CA GLN A 661 -42.05 60.35 18.99
C GLN A 661 -41.35 61.60 18.43
N LEU A 662 -40.45 61.43 17.45
CA LEU A 662 -39.75 62.54 16.78
C LEU A 662 -40.72 63.41 15.96
N ILE A 663 -41.69 62.78 15.27
CA ILE A 663 -42.78 63.49 14.57
C ILE A 663 -43.59 64.36 15.53
N GLU A 664 -43.96 63.84 16.71
CA GLU A 664 -44.67 64.61 17.73
C GLU A 664 -43.82 65.73 18.35
N LYS A 665 -42.51 65.53 18.52
CA LYS A 665 -41.58 66.57 18.95
C LYS A 665 -41.50 67.71 17.91
N SER A 666 -41.30 67.37 16.64
CA SER A 666 -41.26 68.33 15.52
C SER A 666 -42.56 69.14 15.37
N LYS A 667 -43.73 68.50 15.54
CA LYS A 667 -45.03 69.22 15.58
C LYS A 667 -45.12 70.23 16.73
N LYS A 668 -44.58 69.90 17.92
CA LYS A 668 -44.55 70.81 19.08
C LYS A 668 -43.58 71.97 18.87
N GLU A 669 -42.43 71.73 18.25
CA GLU A 669 -41.44 72.77 17.92
C GLU A 669 -41.93 73.70 16.81
N LYS A 670 -42.60 73.17 15.77
CA LYS A 670 -43.34 74.01 14.78
C LYS A 670 -44.42 74.87 15.43
N LYS A 671 -45.13 74.37 16.46
CA LYS A 671 -46.09 75.17 17.25
C LYS A 671 -45.44 76.23 18.13
N LYS A 672 -44.18 76.06 18.56
CA LYS A 672 -43.40 77.12 19.22
C LYS A 672 -42.97 78.20 18.20
N ASN A 673 -42.38 77.80 17.08
CA ASN A 673 -41.87 78.75 16.08
C ASN A 673 -42.97 79.54 15.33
N SER A 674 -44.20 79.02 15.26
CA SER A 674 -45.35 79.78 14.75
C SER A 674 -45.96 80.76 15.75
N ARG A 675 -45.71 80.61 17.06
CA ARG A 675 -46.10 81.61 18.09
C ARG A 675 -45.05 82.69 18.33
N GLY A 676 -43.84 82.54 17.80
CA GLY A 676 -42.76 83.52 17.87
C GLY A 676 -42.68 84.49 16.68
N LYS A 677 -43.78 84.69 15.95
CA LYS A 677 -43.84 85.59 14.78
C LYS A 677 -44.96 86.64 14.80
N ASP A 678 -45.80 86.66 15.83
CA ASP A 678 -46.82 87.69 16.08
C ASP A 678 -46.61 88.32 17.48
N LEU A 679 -45.39 88.82 17.73
CA LEU A 679 -45.00 89.67 18.86
C LEU A 679 -43.80 90.56 18.46
#